data_AF-A0A5N5EBQ1-F1
#
_entry.id   AF-A0A5N5EBQ1-F1
#
_cell.length_a   1.000
_cell.length_b   1.000
_cell.length_c   1.000
_cell.angle_alpha   90.00
_cell.angle_beta   90.00
_cell.angle_gamma   90.00
#
_symmetry.space_group_name_H-M   'P 1'
#
loop_
_entity.id
_entity.type
_entity.pdbx_description
1 polymer ?
#
loop_
_entity_poly.entity_id
_entity_poly.type
_entity_poly.pdbx_seq_one_letter_code
_entity_poly.pdbx_strand_id
1 'polypeptide(L)'
;MADEAVVERPAEPDPRQQPPQSQPQDKLGDENAHDIDSPDGSGSEDDEAAEREKERERAADRFKDLTRDPLAEEQGEDGQTDLAAATRARRSGQRLLTSGRDFTSFDRTRIGQAHIGDINVSLDARRPAGAMRGGPVPEEELRRLRRAYVEPEGYVRLRRALESRRLLVLGGAPGTGRTCTALALLDEVTRDGAGDGDRVHRKDPGGGEGVRGLADEVSGGDGERHGTGYLLELALDRPGTLPPDEMDLDRLASALAGRSAYAVIVVSVGSAANPLLAGRYGMICEPAPTDELVTVRLRERLEEEHGGAESAGLLDRAALLSEDPEITEAVGLAELRPAEAELFASLLAEHLLGDLSREKLLSGCRSLAAVQAYEWFAGVDRALAAPPVPAVGDGRTPVRSGTAALFHPVAFRIALAVLGGGSHSAVSAAAHLLTWELSVQSDPDSTPSRPLFCDDPESDLALSRARSDAGAVDVAGAEVAGKLIFYRGSALPAAVLAEVWDRHFPVRAPVVRWLRLLADDPRADVSVRAAVAAGELSVRDFEHGFTELVRPLAGTSSPRRRVFAATALDQVAGHASHRRAVTKLVDDWSRYGTASLRWTAAMALGFGRAADTVDDSLDALARIGVRDEGKQLAVASLNVVRLLTLPEAGTVLRRLRAWADHRGAEYQDLALVTIVRLALTDVDEVLDDEPGTPLGDRGDWPLLLALAATRPEVTGRLADLFRTALGTARSRDVALDALETLLRTAARKDGGVWTRPGLAALLPALTTEERDRRRLDWLLRRMMRDQDRPLTAEQASALWWLAVPARQRRSDEEENHG
;
A
#
# COMPACT_ATOMS: atom_id res chain seq x y z
N MET A 1 6.00 45.20 36.65
CA MET A 1 6.89 46.06 37.45
C MET A 1 8.20 45.29 37.55
N ALA A 2 9.08 45.45 36.56
CA ALA A 2 10.13 46.49 36.50
C ALA A 2 11.22 46.20 37.54
N ASP A 3 12.51 46.16 37.25
CA ASP A 3 13.33 46.20 36.02
C ASP A 3 14.75 45.93 36.53
N GLU A 4 15.57 45.13 35.86
CA GLU A 4 16.98 45.47 35.58
C GLU A 4 17.65 44.39 34.73
N ALA A 5 18.11 44.87 33.58
CA ALA A 5 18.73 44.14 32.50
C ALA A 5 20.22 43.92 32.74
N VAL A 6 20.73 42.75 32.34
CA VAL A 6 22.14 42.58 31.98
C VAL A 6 22.19 41.99 30.58
N VAL A 7 22.68 42.83 29.67
CA VAL A 7 22.97 42.57 28.26
C VAL A 7 24.37 41.96 28.18
N GLU A 8 24.50 40.76 27.61
CA GLU A 8 25.79 40.21 27.20
C GLU A 8 25.70 39.55 25.82
N ARG A 9 26.37 40.16 24.83
CA ARG A 9 27.11 39.60 23.68
C ARG A 9 27.57 40.78 22.80
N PRO A 10 28.67 40.69 22.02
CA PRO A 10 29.23 39.47 21.42
C PRO A 10 30.75 39.28 21.57
N ALA A 11 31.22 38.04 21.44
CA ALA A 11 32.63 37.73 21.22
C ALA A 11 32.90 37.65 19.70
N GLU A 12 33.88 38.43 19.24
CA GLU A 12 34.38 38.50 17.86
C GLU A 12 35.17 37.23 17.46
N PRO A 13 35.15 36.85 16.16
CA PRO A 13 36.01 35.82 15.60
C PRO A 13 37.31 36.40 14.99
N ASP A 14 38.45 35.75 15.28
CA ASP A 14 39.79 36.01 14.73
C ASP A 14 39.88 35.62 13.24
N PRO A 15 40.34 36.51 12.32
CA PRO A 15 40.39 36.25 10.89
C PRO A 15 41.79 35.81 10.43
N ARG A 16 42.02 34.51 10.21
CA ARG A 16 43.17 34.02 9.43
C ARG A 16 42.84 32.74 8.67
N GLN A 17 42.61 32.88 7.36
CA GLN A 17 43.18 32.06 6.28
C GLN A 17 42.41 32.35 4.97
N GLN A 18 43.06 33.12 4.09
CA GLN A 18 42.59 33.44 2.74
C GLN A 18 43.32 32.57 1.69
N PRO A 19 42.73 32.44 0.48
CA PRO A 19 42.97 31.36 -0.48
C PRO A 19 44.16 31.63 -1.42
N PRO A 20 44.62 30.63 -2.21
CA PRO A 20 45.69 30.85 -3.17
C PRO A 20 45.15 31.56 -4.43
N GLN A 21 45.59 32.81 -4.62
CA GLN A 21 45.52 33.52 -5.89
C GLN A 21 46.84 33.32 -6.65
N SER A 22 46.76 32.70 -7.82
CA SER A 22 47.86 32.59 -8.79
C SER A 22 47.93 33.85 -9.65
N GLN A 23 49.15 34.36 -9.78
CA GLN A 23 49.54 35.64 -10.37
C GLN A 23 49.30 35.74 -11.88
N PRO A 24 48.97 36.93 -12.42
CA PRO A 24 49.14 37.27 -13.82
C PRO A 24 50.57 37.81 -14.05
N GLN A 25 51.25 37.33 -15.09
CA GLN A 25 52.51 37.92 -15.57
C GLN A 25 52.21 38.84 -16.76
N ASP A 26 52.39 40.14 -16.53
CA ASP A 26 52.58 41.13 -17.57
C ASP A 26 54.00 41.03 -18.16
N LYS A 27 54.10 40.99 -19.49
CA LYS A 27 55.25 41.48 -20.25
C LYS A 27 54.75 42.32 -21.42
N LEU A 28 54.79 43.64 -21.24
CA LEU A 28 55.10 44.62 -22.30
C LEU A 28 56.49 44.27 -22.84
N GLY A 29 56.86 44.39 -24.11
CA GLY A 29 56.33 45.02 -25.30
C GLY A 29 57.57 45.32 -26.15
N ASP A 30 57.59 44.96 -27.42
CA ASP A 30 58.50 45.61 -28.37
C ASP A 30 57.88 45.62 -29.76
N GLU A 31 57.91 46.82 -30.34
CA GLU A 31 57.34 47.19 -31.61
C GLU A 31 58.26 46.73 -32.74
N ASN A 32 57.71 46.20 -33.82
CA ASN A 32 58.24 46.48 -35.16
C ASN A 32 57.15 46.25 -36.20
N ALA A 33 56.74 47.36 -36.80
CA ALA A 33 56.00 47.40 -38.04
C ALA A 33 56.95 47.09 -39.21
N HIS A 34 56.52 46.22 -40.13
CA HIS A 34 56.52 46.55 -41.56
C HIS A 34 55.61 45.58 -42.33
N ASP A 35 54.79 46.20 -43.17
CA ASP A 35 53.82 45.65 -44.12
C ASP A 35 54.39 44.56 -45.04
N ILE A 36 53.52 43.64 -45.48
CA ILE A 36 53.17 43.44 -46.90
C ILE A 36 51.77 42.82 -46.97
N ASP A 37 51.06 43.30 -47.98
CA ASP A 37 49.65 43.25 -48.29
C ASP A 37 49.19 41.91 -48.92
N SER A 38 47.93 41.57 -48.62
CA SER A 38 46.95 40.81 -49.43
C SER A 38 47.01 39.26 -49.49
N PRO A 39 45.94 38.57 -49.97
CA PRO A 39 44.93 37.95 -49.11
C PRO A 39 44.67 36.47 -49.44
N ASP A 40 44.39 35.61 -48.46
CA ASP A 40 43.72 34.34 -48.77
C ASP A 40 42.75 33.94 -47.66
N GLY A 41 41.48 34.29 -47.89
CA GLY A 41 40.34 33.88 -47.09
C GLY A 41 39.96 32.44 -47.39
N SER A 42 40.63 31.49 -46.73
CA SER A 42 40.21 30.08 -46.72
C SER A 42 40.12 29.47 -45.31
N GLY A 43 40.51 30.19 -44.25
CA GLY A 43 40.46 29.69 -42.87
C GLY A 43 39.18 30.02 -42.09
N SER A 44 38.35 30.97 -42.54
CA SER A 44 37.17 31.38 -41.75
C SER A 44 35.99 30.41 -41.87
N GLU A 45 35.85 29.70 -43.00
CA GLU A 45 34.74 28.75 -43.18
C GLU A 45 34.96 27.45 -42.39
N ASP A 46 36.21 26.99 -42.27
CA ASP A 46 36.56 25.78 -41.51
C ASP A 46 36.49 26.03 -40.00
N ASP A 47 36.92 27.20 -39.52
CA ASP A 47 36.79 27.60 -38.11
C ASP A 47 35.32 27.84 -37.72
N GLU A 48 34.52 28.46 -38.59
CA GLU A 48 33.07 28.59 -38.39
C GLU A 48 32.34 27.23 -38.45
N ALA A 49 32.76 26.32 -39.33
CA ALA A 49 32.21 24.96 -39.40
C ALA A 49 32.53 24.16 -38.14
N ALA A 50 33.75 24.25 -37.62
CA ALA A 50 34.18 23.59 -36.39
C ALA A 50 33.48 24.17 -35.14
N GLU A 51 33.26 25.47 -35.05
CA GLU A 51 32.47 26.06 -33.95
C GLU A 51 30.99 25.69 -34.04
N ARG A 52 30.40 25.64 -35.24
CA ARG A 52 29.03 25.13 -35.44
C ARG A 52 28.91 23.65 -35.07
N GLU A 53 29.96 22.86 -35.29
CA GLU A 53 30.01 21.45 -34.90
C GLU A 53 30.08 21.29 -33.37
N LYS A 54 30.98 22.02 -32.70
CA LYS A 54 31.03 22.04 -31.22
C LYS A 54 29.74 22.55 -30.58
N GLU A 55 29.09 23.55 -31.18
CA GLU A 55 27.79 24.04 -30.71
C GLU A 55 26.69 22.98 -30.85
N ARG A 56 26.71 22.20 -31.94
CA ARG A 56 25.81 21.06 -32.13
C ARG A 56 26.07 19.95 -31.11
N GLU A 57 27.33 19.60 -30.85
CA GLU A 57 27.69 18.61 -29.82
C GLU A 57 27.19 19.05 -28.44
N ARG A 58 27.46 20.30 -28.05
CA ARG A 58 26.94 20.85 -26.78
C ARG A 58 25.41 20.86 -26.72
N ALA A 59 24.73 21.12 -27.83
CA ALA A 59 23.28 21.07 -27.90
C ALA A 59 22.75 19.63 -27.79
N ALA A 60 23.41 18.66 -28.40
CA ALA A 60 23.09 17.25 -28.30
C ALA A 60 23.32 16.72 -26.87
N ASP A 61 24.40 17.13 -26.19
CA ASP A 61 24.67 16.78 -24.80
C ASP A 61 23.58 17.33 -23.85
N ARG A 62 23.21 18.62 -23.99
CA ARG A 62 22.09 19.19 -23.23
C ARG A 62 20.79 18.44 -23.48
N PHE A 63 20.53 18.06 -24.73
CA PHE A 63 19.34 17.30 -25.10
C PHE A 63 19.35 15.89 -24.51
N LYS A 64 20.52 15.25 -24.47
CA LYS A 64 20.74 13.94 -23.87
C LYS A 64 20.42 13.96 -22.37
N ASP A 65 20.90 14.97 -21.64
CA ASP A 65 20.57 15.15 -20.22
C ASP A 65 19.06 15.32 -20.01
N LEU A 66 18.37 16.11 -20.86
CA LEU A 66 16.92 16.28 -20.80
C LEU A 66 16.10 15.01 -21.10
N THR A 67 16.68 14.02 -21.78
CA THR A 67 16.04 12.73 -22.08
C THR A 67 16.31 11.65 -21.04
N ARG A 68 17.25 11.86 -20.10
CA ARG A 68 17.46 10.95 -18.96
C ARG A 68 16.25 10.94 -18.04
N ASP A 69 16.15 9.90 -17.22
CA ASP A 69 15.10 9.81 -16.21
C ASP A 69 15.16 11.03 -15.27
N PRO A 70 14.13 11.91 -15.25
CA PRO A 70 14.11 13.09 -14.38
C PRO A 70 14.12 12.74 -12.89
N LEU A 71 13.86 11.47 -12.54
CA LEU A 71 13.96 10.99 -11.17
C LEU A 71 15.34 10.44 -10.83
N ALA A 72 16.21 10.17 -11.80
CA ALA A 72 17.54 9.59 -11.56
C ALA A 72 18.59 10.65 -11.18
N GLU A 73 18.57 11.84 -11.79
CA GLU A 73 19.60 12.88 -11.56
C GLU A 73 19.35 13.74 -10.32
N GLU A 74 18.10 13.79 -9.83
CA GLU A 74 17.73 14.58 -8.64
C GLU A 74 17.87 13.81 -7.31
N GLN A 75 18.34 12.56 -7.35
CA GLN A 75 18.49 11.67 -6.20
C GLN A 75 19.99 11.43 -5.95
N GLY A 76 20.48 11.79 -4.75
CA GLY A 76 21.88 11.59 -4.34
C GLY A 76 22.27 10.11 -4.19
N GLU A 77 23.27 9.82 -3.35
CA GLU A 77 23.85 8.47 -3.15
C GLU A 77 22.85 7.35 -2.72
N ASP A 78 21.58 7.66 -2.50
CA ASP A 78 20.53 6.79 -1.94
C ASP A 78 19.75 5.93 -2.97
N GLY A 79 20.31 5.69 -4.16
CA GLY A 79 19.78 4.75 -5.16
C GLY A 79 18.61 5.26 -6.03
N GLN A 80 18.56 4.76 -7.27
CA GLN A 80 17.56 5.11 -8.29
C GLN A 80 16.17 4.59 -7.90
N THR A 81 15.14 5.45 -7.96
CA THR A 81 13.75 4.99 -7.82
C THR A 81 13.37 4.19 -9.05
N ASP A 82 13.08 2.90 -8.88
CA ASP A 82 12.51 2.10 -9.96
C ASP A 82 11.06 2.57 -10.24
N LEU A 83 10.87 3.20 -11.41
CA LEU A 83 9.59 3.68 -11.91
C LEU A 83 8.58 2.52 -12.08
N ALA A 84 9.04 1.34 -12.48
CA ALA A 84 8.18 0.17 -12.64
C ALA A 84 7.68 -0.34 -11.28
N ALA A 85 8.55 -0.46 -10.28
CA ALA A 85 8.14 -0.75 -8.91
C ALA A 85 7.17 0.31 -8.36
N ALA A 86 7.41 1.60 -8.63
CA ALA A 86 6.52 2.67 -8.19
C ALA A 86 5.12 2.57 -8.82
N THR A 87 5.03 2.32 -10.13
CA THR A 87 3.75 2.17 -10.84
C THR A 87 2.98 0.93 -10.34
N ARG A 88 3.66 -0.21 -10.14
CA ARG A 88 3.06 -1.43 -9.55
C ARG A 88 2.58 -1.19 -8.11
N ALA A 89 3.39 -0.55 -7.28
CA ALA A 89 3.04 -0.21 -5.91
C ALA A 89 1.81 0.69 -5.84
N ARG A 90 1.74 1.73 -6.69
CA ARG A 90 0.57 2.62 -6.78
C ARG A 90 -0.70 1.87 -7.16
N ARG A 91 -0.65 1.07 -8.23
CA ARG A 91 -1.78 0.25 -8.71
C ARG A 91 -2.31 -0.67 -7.62
N SER A 92 -1.41 -1.42 -6.98
CA SER A 92 -1.78 -2.36 -5.92
C SER A 92 -2.29 -1.68 -4.65
N GLY A 93 -1.67 -0.56 -4.23
CA GLY A 93 -2.14 0.27 -3.11
C GLY A 93 -3.51 0.90 -3.39
N GLN A 94 -3.75 1.32 -4.63
CA GLN A 94 -5.07 1.78 -5.07
C GLN A 94 -6.11 0.69 -4.88
N ARG A 95 -5.88 -0.52 -5.40
CA ARG A 95 -6.82 -1.65 -5.23
C ARG A 95 -7.11 -1.96 -3.78
N LEU A 96 -6.08 -1.96 -2.93
CA LEU A 96 -6.22 -2.19 -1.50
C LEU A 96 -7.28 -1.27 -0.85
N LEU A 97 -7.40 -0.04 -1.34
CA LEU A 97 -8.30 0.99 -0.81
C LEU A 97 -9.48 1.29 -1.73
N THR A 98 -9.67 0.53 -2.82
CA THR A 98 -10.75 0.79 -3.81
C THR A 98 -12.11 0.25 -3.38
N SER A 99 -12.13 -0.80 -2.56
CA SER A 99 -13.36 -1.36 -2.00
C SER A 99 -14.09 -0.29 -1.18
N GLY A 100 -15.04 0.42 -1.82
CA GLY A 100 -15.85 1.46 -1.18
C GLY A 100 -15.54 2.93 -1.52
N ARG A 101 -14.86 3.24 -2.64
CA ARG A 101 -14.49 4.62 -3.04
C ARG A 101 -15.60 5.67 -2.90
N ASP A 102 -16.87 5.32 -3.18
CA ASP A 102 -17.99 6.27 -3.12
C ASP A 102 -18.89 6.13 -1.87
N PHE A 103 -18.56 5.25 -0.92
CA PHE A 103 -19.34 5.02 0.30
C PHE A 103 -18.68 5.64 1.54
N THR A 104 -18.05 6.81 1.37
CA THR A 104 -17.35 7.56 2.44
C THR A 104 -18.25 8.04 3.57
N SER A 105 -19.57 7.92 3.41
CA SER A 105 -20.50 7.98 4.53
C SER A 105 -20.84 6.56 4.99
N PHE A 106 -20.16 6.11 6.05
CA PHE A 106 -20.74 5.07 6.90
C PHE A 106 -21.90 5.72 7.64
N ASP A 107 -23.03 5.95 6.95
CA ASP A 107 -24.27 6.26 7.61
C ASP A 107 -24.64 4.98 8.34
N ARG A 108 -24.28 4.94 9.63
CA ARG A 108 -24.59 3.86 10.53
C ARG A 108 -26.11 3.81 10.61
N THR A 109 -26.70 3.08 9.67
CA THR A 109 -28.07 2.61 9.78
C THR A 109 -28.13 1.96 11.14
N ARG A 110 -28.91 2.56 12.04
CA ARG A 110 -29.03 2.16 13.43
C ARG A 110 -29.62 0.76 13.45
N ILE A 111 -28.76 -0.26 13.36
CA ILE A 111 -29.14 -1.64 13.63
C ILE A 111 -29.31 -1.69 15.15
N GLY A 112 -30.56 -1.68 15.57
CA GLY A 112 -30.97 -1.76 16.96
C GLY A 112 -30.66 -3.15 17.48
N GLN A 113 -29.52 -3.29 18.16
CA GLN A 113 -29.18 -4.43 19.02
C GLN A 113 -29.16 -5.81 18.32
N ALA A 114 -27.96 -6.30 18.00
CA ALA A 114 -27.73 -7.74 17.86
C ALA A 114 -27.13 -8.26 19.18
N HIS A 115 -27.86 -9.14 19.85
CA HIS A 115 -27.45 -9.76 21.12
C HIS A 115 -26.71 -11.07 20.81
N ILE A 116 -25.38 -11.07 20.84
CA ILE A 116 -24.55 -12.21 20.44
C ILE A 116 -23.64 -12.63 21.59
N GLY A 117 -24.05 -13.64 22.37
CA GLY A 117 -23.22 -14.21 23.45
C GLY A 117 -22.60 -13.15 24.37
N ASP A 118 -21.26 -13.14 24.47
CA ASP A 118 -20.44 -12.23 25.31
C ASP A 118 -20.31 -10.79 24.78
N ILE A 119 -20.84 -10.50 23.60
CA ILE A 119 -20.77 -9.17 23.00
C ILE A 119 -22.19 -8.61 22.89
N ASN A 120 -22.50 -7.68 23.79
CA ASN A 120 -23.52 -6.69 23.50
C ASN A 120 -23.00 -5.80 22.37
N VAL A 121 -23.24 -6.17 21.10
CA VAL A 121 -23.17 -5.21 20.00
C VAL A 121 -24.43 -4.35 20.07
N SER A 122 -24.53 -3.60 21.16
CA SER A 122 -25.31 -2.38 21.18
C SER A 122 -24.46 -1.35 20.46
N LEU A 123 -24.79 -1.08 19.19
CA LEU A 123 -24.30 0.07 18.43
C LEU A 123 -24.64 1.43 19.08
N ASP A 124 -25.26 1.42 20.26
CA ASP A 124 -25.48 2.56 21.12
C ASP A 124 -24.20 2.88 21.94
N ALA A 125 -23.62 4.04 21.64
CA ALA A 125 -22.29 4.53 22.04
C ALA A 125 -22.10 4.81 23.55
N ARG A 126 -22.74 4.06 24.45
CA ARG A 126 -22.73 4.35 25.90
C ARG A 126 -22.55 3.16 26.84
N ARG A 127 -22.44 1.94 26.33
CA ARG A 127 -22.03 0.80 27.17
C ARG A 127 -20.87 0.06 26.52
N PRO A 128 -19.62 0.32 26.93
CA PRO A 128 -18.55 -0.61 26.61
C PRO A 128 -18.92 -2.00 27.12
N ALA A 129 -18.37 -3.05 26.52
CA ALA A 129 -18.23 -4.35 27.17
C ALA A 129 -17.68 -4.07 28.59
N GLY A 130 -18.57 -4.10 29.58
CA GLY A 130 -18.18 -3.91 30.96
C GLY A 130 -17.27 -5.06 31.29
N ALA A 131 -16.11 -4.79 31.91
CA ALA A 131 -15.30 -5.83 32.51
C ALA A 131 -16.24 -6.78 33.25
N MET A 132 -16.33 -8.01 32.75
CA MET A 132 -17.30 -8.97 33.22
C MET A 132 -16.98 -9.27 34.68
N ARG A 133 -17.88 -8.86 35.57
CA ARG A 133 -17.77 -9.19 36.99
C ARG A 133 -18.00 -10.69 37.12
N GLY A 134 -17.10 -11.37 37.84
CA GLY A 134 -17.21 -12.81 38.08
C GLY A 134 -18.56 -13.19 38.69
N GLY A 135 -19.12 -14.33 38.28
CA GLY A 135 -20.45 -14.79 38.67
C GLY A 135 -20.91 -16.06 37.95
N PRO A 136 -22.03 -16.66 38.38
CA PRO A 136 -22.65 -17.79 37.68
C PRO A 136 -23.14 -17.38 36.29
N VAL A 137 -22.94 -18.27 35.31
CA VAL A 137 -23.48 -18.11 33.95
C VAL A 137 -24.97 -18.47 33.99
N PRO A 138 -25.89 -17.59 33.56
CA PRO A 138 -27.32 -17.88 33.56
C PRO A 138 -27.68 -19.10 32.70
N GLU A 139 -28.59 -19.95 33.18
CA GLU A 139 -29.05 -21.14 32.43
C GLU A 139 -29.73 -20.77 31.09
N GLU A 140 -30.29 -19.56 30.97
CA GLU A 140 -30.80 -19.02 29.71
C GLU A 140 -29.69 -18.84 28.65
N GLU A 141 -28.50 -18.38 29.08
CA GLU A 141 -27.34 -18.21 28.21
C GLU A 141 -26.82 -19.57 27.72
N LEU A 142 -26.74 -20.56 28.61
CA LEU A 142 -26.35 -21.92 28.27
C LEU A 142 -27.37 -22.60 27.34
N ARG A 143 -28.68 -22.39 27.56
CA ARG A 143 -29.74 -22.89 26.66
C ARG A 143 -29.65 -22.29 25.26
N ARG A 144 -29.38 -20.99 25.14
CA ARG A 144 -29.19 -20.34 23.84
C ARG A 144 -27.94 -20.86 23.13
N LEU A 145 -26.84 -20.98 23.87
CA LEU A 145 -25.61 -21.55 23.34
C LEU A 145 -25.87 -22.96 22.77
N ARG A 146 -26.57 -23.84 23.50
CA ARG A 146 -26.91 -25.19 23.00
C ARG A 146 -27.72 -25.22 21.70
N ARG A 147 -28.52 -24.19 21.41
CA ARG A 147 -29.34 -24.14 20.19
C ARG A 147 -28.55 -23.70 18.97
N ALA A 148 -27.64 -22.75 19.14
CA ALA A 148 -26.94 -22.08 18.05
C ALA A 148 -25.45 -22.45 17.94
N TYR A 149 -24.91 -23.21 18.90
CA TYR A 149 -23.50 -23.59 18.89
C TYR A 149 -23.23 -24.59 17.78
N VAL A 150 -22.23 -24.26 16.96
CA VAL A 150 -21.67 -25.14 15.95
C VAL A 150 -20.31 -25.59 16.43
N GLU A 151 -20.10 -26.90 16.48
CA GLU A 151 -18.86 -27.49 16.99
C GLU A 151 -17.68 -27.15 16.07
N PRO A 152 -16.58 -26.56 16.58
CA PRO A 152 -15.38 -26.32 15.80
C PRO A 152 -14.66 -27.63 15.49
N GLU A 153 -13.77 -27.60 14.49
CA GLU A 153 -12.93 -28.76 14.18
C GLU A 153 -12.12 -29.19 15.41
N GLY A 154 -12.10 -30.50 15.69
CA GLY A 154 -11.39 -31.05 16.83
C GLY A 154 -12.11 -30.90 18.18
N TYR A 155 -13.37 -30.48 18.23
CA TYR A 155 -14.17 -30.36 19.46
C TYR A 155 -14.12 -31.64 20.34
N VAL A 156 -14.26 -32.82 19.71
CA VAL A 156 -14.16 -34.12 20.41
C VAL A 156 -12.82 -34.31 21.13
N ARG A 157 -11.72 -33.80 20.55
CA ARG A 157 -10.39 -33.85 21.17
C ARG A 157 -10.28 -32.90 22.36
N LEU A 158 -10.85 -31.69 22.24
CA LEU A 158 -10.92 -30.74 23.36
C LEU A 158 -11.71 -31.32 24.53
N ARG A 159 -12.86 -31.94 24.25
CA ARG A 159 -13.69 -32.62 25.25
C ARG A 159 -12.95 -33.74 25.97
N ARG A 160 -12.33 -34.66 25.23
CA ARG A 160 -11.53 -35.76 25.82
C ARG A 160 -10.37 -35.23 26.67
N ALA A 161 -9.73 -34.14 26.25
CA ALA A 161 -8.66 -33.51 27.02
C ALA A 161 -9.19 -32.93 28.34
N LEU A 162 -10.34 -32.24 28.32
CA LEU A 162 -10.98 -31.70 29.52
C LEU A 162 -11.46 -32.81 30.47
N GLU A 163 -12.05 -33.88 29.94
CA GLU A 163 -12.50 -35.03 30.73
C GLU A 163 -11.35 -35.74 31.44
N SER A 164 -10.23 -35.95 30.73
CA SER A 164 -9.06 -36.67 31.26
C SER A 164 -8.22 -35.83 32.23
N ARG A 165 -8.06 -34.54 31.97
CA ARG A 165 -7.15 -33.66 32.73
C ARG A 165 -7.86 -32.76 33.73
N ARG A 166 -9.19 -32.62 33.66
CA ARG A 166 -10.03 -31.69 34.43
C ARG A 166 -9.74 -30.20 34.22
N LEU A 167 -8.61 -29.87 33.60
CA LEU A 167 -8.16 -28.53 33.25
C LEU A 167 -7.78 -28.47 31.76
N LEU A 168 -8.21 -27.41 31.08
CA LEU A 168 -7.87 -27.11 29.69
C LEU A 168 -7.45 -25.64 29.56
N VAL A 169 -6.30 -25.37 28.92
CA VAL A 169 -5.92 -24.02 28.50
C VAL A 169 -6.22 -23.90 27.01
N LEU A 170 -7.19 -23.07 26.66
CA LEU A 170 -7.69 -22.90 25.31
C LEU A 170 -7.20 -21.59 24.70
N GLY A 171 -6.34 -21.71 23.68
CA GLY A 171 -5.78 -20.59 22.93
C GLY A 171 -6.56 -20.30 21.67
N GLY A 172 -6.82 -19.03 21.40
CA GLY A 172 -7.39 -18.60 20.13
C GLY A 172 -7.26 -17.10 19.95
N ALA A 173 -7.26 -16.64 18.70
CA ALA A 173 -7.36 -15.20 18.42
C ALA A 173 -8.71 -14.66 18.97
N PRO A 174 -8.78 -13.39 19.39
CA PRO A 174 -10.04 -12.77 19.80
C PRO A 174 -11.14 -12.98 18.75
N GLY A 175 -12.38 -13.21 19.18
CA GLY A 175 -13.52 -13.36 18.27
C GLY A 175 -13.61 -14.68 17.51
N THR A 176 -12.75 -15.67 17.76
CA THR A 176 -12.83 -17.03 17.13
C THR A 176 -13.94 -17.93 17.68
N GLY A 177 -14.65 -17.49 18.74
CA GLY A 177 -15.62 -18.33 19.45
C GLY A 177 -15.03 -19.16 20.59
N ARG A 178 -13.73 -19.02 20.90
CA ARG A 178 -13.04 -19.72 22.00
C ARG A 178 -13.79 -19.71 23.34
N THR A 179 -14.40 -18.59 23.73
CA THR A 179 -15.16 -18.48 24.99
C THR A 179 -16.47 -19.26 24.89
N CYS A 180 -17.17 -19.19 23.76
CA CYS A 180 -18.35 -20.01 23.50
C CYS A 180 -18.03 -21.51 23.51
N THR A 181 -16.90 -21.91 22.91
CA THR A 181 -16.42 -23.30 22.97
C THR A 181 -16.08 -23.74 24.40
N ALA A 182 -15.44 -22.88 25.19
CA ALA A 182 -15.15 -23.16 26.59
C ALA A 182 -16.43 -23.40 27.40
N LEU A 183 -17.46 -22.58 27.21
CA LEU A 183 -18.76 -22.72 27.88
C LEU A 183 -19.51 -23.96 27.41
N ALA A 184 -19.51 -24.26 26.11
CA ALA A 184 -20.15 -25.44 25.55
C ALA A 184 -19.52 -26.73 26.12
N LEU A 185 -18.18 -26.78 26.19
CA LEU A 185 -17.46 -27.89 26.82
C LEU A 185 -17.81 -28.04 28.30
N LEU A 186 -17.81 -26.93 29.05
CA LEU A 186 -18.14 -26.94 30.48
C LEU A 186 -19.60 -27.36 30.72
N ASP A 187 -20.55 -26.88 29.92
CA ASP A 187 -21.96 -27.28 30.01
C ASP A 187 -22.17 -28.77 29.67
N GLU A 188 -21.43 -29.32 28.70
CA GLU A 188 -21.51 -30.74 28.35
C GLU A 188 -20.98 -31.64 29.46
N VAL A 189 -19.80 -31.35 30.00
CA VAL A 189 -19.16 -32.22 31.01
C VAL A 189 -19.76 -32.09 32.42
N THR A 190 -20.47 -31.00 32.70
CA THR A 190 -21.14 -30.79 33.99
C THR A 190 -22.62 -31.21 33.99
N ARG A 191 -23.13 -31.68 32.85
CA ARG A 191 -24.55 -32.03 32.66
C ARG A 191 -25.05 -33.16 33.56
N ASP A 192 -24.20 -34.16 33.80
CA ASP A 192 -24.51 -35.33 34.63
C ASP A 192 -24.16 -35.12 36.12
N GLY A 193 -23.71 -33.92 36.50
CA GLY A 193 -23.39 -33.57 37.87
C GLY A 193 -24.65 -33.53 38.75
N ALA A 194 -24.66 -34.32 39.82
CA ALA A 194 -25.74 -34.34 40.80
C ALA A 194 -25.68 -33.08 41.68
N GLY A 195 -26.24 -31.97 41.21
CA GLY A 195 -26.33 -30.72 41.97
C GLY A 195 -27.41 -29.78 41.42
N ASP A 196 -28.22 -29.22 42.32
CA ASP A 196 -29.31 -28.26 42.05
C ASP A 196 -28.81 -26.80 41.94
N GLY A 197 -27.51 -26.60 41.67
CA GLY A 197 -26.82 -25.30 41.72
C GLY A 197 -26.35 -24.78 40.35
N ASP A 198 -25.84 -23.54 40.33
CA ASP A 198 -25.25 -22.91 39.14
C ASP A 198 -24.08 -23.74 38.59
N ARG A 199 -24.23 -24.27 37.37
CA ARG A 199 -23.31 -25.28 36.80
C ARG A 199 -21.97 -24.71 36.35
N VAL A 200 -21.99 -23.50 35.79
CA VAL A 200 -20.81 -22.84 35.21
C VAL A 200 -20.61 -21.46 35.82
N HIS A 201 -19.39 -21.15 36.24
CA HIS A 201 -19.00 -19.87 36.83
C HIS A 201 -17.89 -19.20 36.02
N ARG A 202 -18.08 -17.91 35.70
CA ARG A 202 -17.03 -17.03 35.16
C ARG A 202 -16.27 -16.38 36.30
N LYS A 203 -14.95 -16.36 36.22
CA LYS A 203 -14.07 -15.77 37.23
C LYS A 203 -13.30 -14.59 36.66
N ASP A 204 -13.20 -13.52 37.44
CA ASP A 204 -12.46 -12.32 37.07
C ASP A 204 -10.98 -12.50 37.41
N PRO A 205 -10.05 -12.39 36.43
CA PRO A 205 -8.61 -12.46 36.68
C PRO A 205 -8.06 -11.27 37.49
N GLY A 206 -8.79 -10.14 37.55
CA GLY A 206 -8.30 -8.85 38.08
C GLY A 206 -8.18 -8.75 39.60
N GLY A 207 -8.68 -9.75 40.36
CA GLY A 207 -8.68 -9.76 41.83
C GLY A 207 -7.33 -10.05 42.50
N GLY A 208 -6.24 -10.18 41.75
CA GLY A 208 -4.89 -10.43 42.30
C GLY A 208 -4.57 -11.89 42.61
N GLU A 209 -5.53 -12.81 42.49
CA GLU A 209 -5.31 -14.22 42.81
C GLU A 209 -5.27 -15.16 41.58
N GLY A 210 -5.79 -14.78 40.42
CA GLY A 210 -5.60 -15.51 39.14
C GLY A 210 -5.84 -17.03 39.22
N VAL A 211 -4.96 -17.82 38.59
CA VAL A 211 -5.01 -19.31 38.64
C VAL A 211 -4.80 -19.85 40.06
N ARG A 212 -3.96 -19.19 40.87
CA ARG A 212 -3.62 -19.62 42.24
C ARG A 212 -4.82 -19.46 43.19
N GLY A 213 -5.50 -18.32 43.14
CA GLY A 213 -6.72 -18.06 43.90
C GLY A 213 -7.85 -18.97 43.54
N LEU A 214 -8.00 -19.31 42.25
CA LEU A 214 -8.97 -20.31 41.85
C LEU A 214 -8.63 -21.69 42.45
N ALA A 215 -7.36 -22.08 42.48
CA ALA A 215 -6.95 -23.33 43.11
C ALA A 215 -7.21 -23.31 44.63
N ASP A 216 -6.97 -22.18 45.29
CA ASP A 216 -7.22 -22.00 46.73
C ASP A 216 -8.72 -21.99 47.06
N GLU A 217 -9.56 -21.34 46.24
CA GLU A 217 -11.03 -21.35 46.39
C GLU A 217 -11.61 -22.75 46.17
N VAL A 218 -11.14 -23.44 45.12
CA VAL A 218 -11.53 -24.83 44.83
C VAL A 218 -11.01 -25.78 45.91
N SER A 219 -9.94 -25.46 46.63
CA SER A 219 -9.44 -26.30 47.73
C SER A 219 -10.14 -25.98 49.07
N GLY A 220 -10.45 -24.71 49.31
CA GLY A 220 -10.89 -24.18 50.62
C GLY A 220 -12.38 -23.88 50.79
N GLY A 221 -13.20 -23.90 49.73
CA GLY A 221 -14.63 -23.59 49.87
C GLY A 221 -15.41 -24.62 50.69
N ASP A 222 -16.12 -24.18 51.74
CA ASP A 222 -16.93 -25.00 52.68
C ASP A 222 -18.27 -25.53 52.11
N GLY A 223 -18.39 -25.70 50.78
CA GLY A 223 -19.64 -26.12 50.13
C GLY A 223 -19.48 -27.38 49.27
N GLU A 224 -20.46 -28.29 49.34
CA GLU A 224 -20.61 -29.54 48.57
C GLU A 224 -20.85 -29.32 47.05
N ARG A 225 -20.11 -28.42 46.40
CA ARG A 225 -20.26 -28.12 44.97
C ARG A 225 -19.48 -29.13 44.13
N HIS A 226 -20.03 -30.32 43.96
CA HIS A 226 -19.50 -31.34 43.07
C HIS A 226 -19.99 -31.08 41.63
N GLY A 227 -19.12 -31.26 40.63
CA GLY A 227 -19.50 -31.15 39.22
C GLY A 227 -19.67 -29.73 38.69
N THR A 228 -19.03 -28.72 39.29
CA THR A 228 -19.04 -27.34 38.78
C THR A 228 -17.95 -27.07 37.74
N GLY A 229 -18.26 -26.19 36.79
CA GLY A 229 -17.35 -25.71 35.74
C GLY A 229 -16.87 -24.28 35.99
N TYR A 230 -15.58 -24.02 35.84
CA TYR A 230 -14.99 -22.69 36.00
C TYR A 230 -14.39 -22.19 34.68
N LEU A 231 -14.78 -21.00 34.25
CA LEU A 231 -14.21 -20.29 33.11
C LEU A 231 -13.37 -19.11 33.61
N LEU A 232 -12.11 -19.07 33.20
CA LEU A 232 -11.18 -17.97 33.50
C LEU A 232 -10.60 -17.43 32.20
N GLU A 233 -10.73 -16.13 31.95
CA GLU A 233 -10.08 -15.47 30.81
C GLU A 233 -8.82 -14.74 31.29
N LEU A 234 -7.64 -15.09 30.78
CA LEU A 234 -6.39 -14.42 31.15
C LEU A 234 -6.01 -13.36 30.11
N ALA A 235 -5.88 -12.11 30.57
CA ALA A 235 -5.36 -11.00 29.78
C ALA A 235 -3.82 -10.94 29.91
N LEU A 236 -3.13 -11.69 29.06
CA LEU A 236 -1.65 -11.78 29.02
C LEU A 236 -1.01 -10.68 28.16
N ASP A 237 -1.81 -9.82 27.55
CA ASP A 237 -1.41 -8.68 26.73
C ASP A 237 -0.97 -7.45 27.55
N ARG A 238 -1.22 -7.47 28.87
CA ARG A 238 -0.87 -6.37 29.77
C ARG A 238 0.61 -6.41 30.17
N PRO A 239 1.35 -5.28 30.04
CA PRO A 239 2.75 -5.21 30.47
C PRO A 239 2.93 -5.63 31.93
N GLY A 240 3.86 -6.55 32.19
CA GLY A 240 4.20 -7.03 33.53
C GLY A 240 3.34 -8.18 34.04
N THR A 241 2.35 -8.65 33.29
CA THR A 241 1.57 -9.85 33.65
C THR A 241 2.34 -11.10 33.21
N LEU A 242 2.80 -11.90 34.18
CA LEU A 242 3.45 -13.17 33.89
C LEU A 242 2.40 -14.26 33.68
N PRO A 243 2.55 -15.12 32.66
CA PRO A 243 1.69 -16.29 32.52
C PRO A 243 1.89 -17.22 33.73
N PRO A 244 0.84 -17.96 34.16
CA PRO A 244 0.97 -18.97 35.21
C PRO A 244 1.99 -20.02 34.80
N ASP A 245 2.79 -20.50 35.74
CA ASP A 245 3.73 -21.58 35.45
C ASP A 245 3.02 -22.94 35.42
N GLU A 246 3.74 -23.98 35.00
CA GLU A 246 3.17 -25.33 34.90
C GLU A 246 2.82 -25.93 36.27
N MET A 247 3.51 -25.51 37.35
CA MET A 247 3.20 -25.96 38.71
C MET A 247 1.88 -25.36 39.22
N ASP A 248 1.59 -24.11 38.85
CA ASP A 248 0.32 -23.45 39.15
C ASP A 248 -0.85 -24.16 38.47
N LEU A 249 -0.67 -24.57 37.21
CA LEU A 249 -1.67 -25.34 36.47
C LEU A 249 -1.86 -26.75 37.08
N ASP A 250 -0.79 -27.43 37.47
CA ASP A 250 -0.85 -28.74 38.15
C ASP A 250 -1.57 -28.67 39.50
N ARG A 251 -1.32 -27.61 40.28
CA ARG A 251 -2.01 -27.37 41.54
C ARG A 251 -3.51 -27.20 41.31
N LEU A 252 -3.89 -26.39 40.32
CA LEU A 252 -5.30 -26.20 39.97
C LEU A 252 -5.95 -27.51 39.49
N ALA A 253 -5.29 -28.26 38.60
CA ALA A 253 -5.80 -29.54 38.11
C ALA A 253 -6.02 -30.56 39.26
N SER A 254 -5.09 -30.59 40.23
CA SER A 254 -5.21 -31.44 41.43
C SER A 254 -6.38 -31.02 42.32
N ALA A 255 -6.59 -29.71 42.52
CA ALA A 255 -7.73 -29.19 43.28
C ALA A 255 -9.07 -29.53 42.61
N LEU A 256 -9.15 -29.39 41.28
CA LEU A 256 -10.34 -29.73 40.49
C LEU A 256 -10.67 -31.22 40.56
N ALA A 257 -9.65 -32.09 40.48
CA ALA A 257 -9.82 -33.54 40.61
C ALA A 257 -10.38 -33.92 42.00
N GLY A 258 -9.92 -33.26 43.07
CA GLY A 258 -10.40 -33.50 44.43
C GLY A 258 -11.89 -33.19 44.64
N ARG A 259 -12.49 -32.32 43.82
CA ARG A 259 -13.91 -31.93 43.90
C ARG A 259 -14.76 -32.37 42.71
N SER A 260 -14.21 -33.21 41.82
CA SER A 260 -14.87 -33.60 40.55
C SER A 260 -15.35 -32.39 39.73
N ALA A 261 -14.60 -31.29 39.78
CA ALA A 261 -14.88 -30.05 39.05
C ALA A 261 -14.05 -29.96 37.76
N TYR A 262 -14.38 -29.00 36.91
CA TYR A 262 -13.70 -28.74 35.64
C TYR A 262 -13.33 -27.26 35.49
N ALA A 263 -12.24 -26.95 34.81
CA ALA A 263 -11.92 -25.57 34.46
C ALA A 263 -11.39 -25.44 33.03
N VAL A 264 -11.78 -24.34 32.37
CA VAL A 264 -11.21 -23.90 31.11
C VAL A 264 -10.62 -22.50 31.27
N ILE A 265 -9.34 -22.38 30.94
CA ILE A 265 -8.62 -21.10 30.93
C ILE A 265 -8.50 -20.65 29.49
N VAL A 266 -9.10 -19.50 29.14
CA VAL A 266 -9.05 -18.92 27.80
C VAL A 266 -7.92 -17.91 27.73
N VAL A 267 -7.05 -18.06 26.73
CA VAL A 267 -5.91 -17.16 26.48
C VAL A 267 -5.89 -16.68 25.03
N SER A 268 -5.48 -15.42 24.82
CA SER A 268 -5.22 -14.90 23.47
C SER A 268 -3.89 -15.42 22.98
N VAL A 269 -3.85 -15.90 21.73
CA VAL A 269 -2.59 -16.24 21.07
C VAL A 269 -1.65 -15.03 21.10
N GLY A 270 -0.37 -15.30 21.36
CA GLY A 270 0.56 -14.28 21.81
C GLY A 270 1.83 -14.92 22.36
N SER A 271 2.97 -14.25 22.23
CA SER A 271 4.25 -14.70 22.81
C SER A 271 4.14 -15.08 24.30
N ALA A 272 3.36 -14.33 25.10
CA ALA A 272 3.11 -14.65 26.50
C ALA A 272 2.23 -15.90 26.73
N ALA A 273 1.38 -16.26 25.77
CA ALA A 273 0.53 -17.44 25.82
C ALA A 273 1.22 -18.69 25.23
N ASN A 274 2.21 -18.54 24.35
CA ASN A 274 2.88 -19.64 23.68
C ASN A 274 3.42 -20.72 24.65
N PRO A 275 4.07 -20.38 25.78
CA PRO A 275 4.49 -21.40 26.76
C PRO A 275 3.31 -22.19 27.34
N LEU A 276 2.16 -21.55 27.57
CA LEU A 276 0.95 -22.21 28.10
C LEU A 276 0.34 -23.15 27.07
N LEU A 277 0.30 -22.71 25.80
CA LEU A 277 -0.29 -23.45 24.70
C LEU A 277 0.58 -24.63 24.25
N ALA A 278 1.90 -24.52 24.38
CA ALA A 278 2.84 -25.62 24.16
C ALA A 278 2.93 -26.59 25.34
N GLY A 279 2.45 -26.19 26.53
CA GLY A 279 2.48 -26.99 27.75
C GLY A 279 1.46 -28.14 27.77
N ARG A 280 1.47 -28.93 28.84
CA ARG A 280 0.62 -30.13 28.97
C ARG A 280 -0.88 -29.87 28.84
N TYR A 281 -1.36 -28.73 29.31
CA TYR A 281 -2.80 -28.39 29.31
C TYR A 281 -3.24 -27.55 28.10
N GLY A 282 -2.29 -27.10 27.27
CA GLY A 282 -2.51 -26.21 26.15
C GLY A 282 -3.15 -26.88 24.94
N MET A 283 -4.16 -26.22 24.36
CA MET A 283 -4.80 -26.59 23.12
C MET A 283 -5.19 -25.33 22.34
N ILE A 284 -5.10 -25.38 21.01
CA ILE A 284 -5.61 -24.31 20.13
C ILE A 284 -7.08 -24.61 19.79
N CYS A 285 -7.93 -23.59 19.90
CA CYS A 285 -9.30 -23.61 19.41
C CYS A 285 -9.30 -23.15 17.95
N GLU A 286 -9.64 -24.06 17.05
CA GLU A 286 -9.98 -23.67 15.69
C GLU A 286 -11.28 -22.83 15.68
N PRO A 287 -11.44 -21.89 14.75
CA PRO A 287 -12.69 -21.15 14.58
C PRO A 287 -13.85 -22.10 14.24
N ALA A 288 -15.07 -21.74 14.66
CA ALA A 288 -16.27 -22.47 14.26
C ALA A 288 -16.54 -22.30 12.74
N PRO A 289 -17.06 -23.33 12.04
CA PRO A 289 -17.42 -23.22 10.63
C PRO A 289 -18.56 -22.21 10.45
N THR A 290 -18.21 -21.02 9.94
CA THR A 290 -19.11 -19.87 9.96
C THR A 290 -20.18 -19.90 8.89
N ASP A 291 -19.96 -20.62 7.80
CA ASP A 291 -20.95 -20.93 6.77
C ASP A 291 -22.11 -21.76 7.33
N GLU A 292 -21.78 -22.80 8.11
CA GLU A 292 -22.77 -23.57 8.86
C GLU A 292 -23.49 -22.71 9.89
N LEU A 293 -22.77 -21.85 10.61
CA LEU A 293 -23.36 -20.93 11.58
C LEU A 293 -24.33 -19.93 10.94
N VAL A 294 -23.97 -19.34 9.79
CA VAL A 294 -24.89 -18.47 9.01
C VAL A 294 -26.16 -19.23 8.67
N THR A 295 -26.03 -20.46 8.17
CA THR A 295 -27.16 -21.31 7.79
C THR A 295 -28.05 -21.66 8.98
N VAL A 296 -27.45 -22.02 10.12
CA VAL A 296 -28.19 -22.33 11.36
C VAL A 296 -28.94 -21.10 11.86
N ARG A 297 -28.29 -19.93 11.90
CA ARG A 297 -28.93 -18.69 12.37
C ARG A 297 -30.00 -18.17 11.42
N LEU A 298 -29.80 -18.31 10.11
CA LEU A 298 -30.83 -18.00 9.12
C LEU A 298 -32.06 -18.90 9.31
N ARG A 299 -31.85 -20.21 9.47
CA ARG A 299 -32.95 -21.15 9.68
C ARG A 299 -33.73 -20.81 10.94
N GLU A 300 -33.04 -20.59 12.06
CA GLU A 300 -33.67 -20.23 13.33
C GLU A 300 -34.56 -18.99 13.18
N ARG A 301 -34.05 -17.89 12.60
CA ARG A 301 -34.84 -16.67 12.41
C ARG A 301 -36.00 -16.81 11.44
N LEU A 302 -35.79 -17.53 10.32
CA LEU A 302 -36.82 -17.74 9.32
C LEU A 302 -37.90 -18.72 9.80
N GLU A 303 -37.58 -19.66 10.69
CA GLU A 303 -38.54 -20.57 11.31
C GLU A 303 -39.32 -19.93 12.48
N GLU A 304 -38.73 -18.95 13.17
CA GLU A 304 -39.42 -18.15 14.20
C GLU A 304 -40.54 -17.29 13.59
N GLU A 305 -40.29 -16.70 12.42
CA GLU A 305 -41.27 -15.83 11.74
C GLU A 305 -42.19 -16.61 10.78
N HIS A 306 -41.72 -17.69 10.14
CA HIS A 306 -42.47 -18.45 9.12
C HIS A 306 -42.40 -19.97 9.41
N GLY A 307 -43.40 -20.76 8.99
CA GLY A 307 -43.37 -22.20 9.16
C GLY A 307 -42.30 -22.90 8.28
N GLY A 308 -41.75 -24.03 8.74
CA GLY A 308 -40.55 -24.64 8.14
C GLY A 308 -40.58 -25.00 6.64
N ALA A 309 -41.75 -25.14 6.01
CA ALA A 309 -41.85 -25.37 4.56
C ALA A 309 -41.59 -24.10 3.72
N GLU A 310 -41.99 -22.93 4.21
CA GLU A 310 -41.76 -21.65 3.55
C GLU A 310 -40.33 -21.15 3.81
N SER A 311 -39.79 -21.45 5.01
CA SER A 311 -38.40 -21.17 5.38
C SER A 311 -37.39 -21.86 4.46
N ALA A 312 -37.68 -23.06 3.95
CA ALA A 312 -36.80 -23.78 3.02
C ALA A 312 -36.55 -23.00 1.72
N GLY A 313 -37.60 -22.42 1.11
CA GLY A 313 -37.45 -21.63 -0.11
C GLY A 313 -36.74 -20.28 0.13
N LEU A 314 -36.87 -19.71 1.33
CA LEU A 314 -36.14 -18.51 1.73
C LEU A 314 -34.65 -18.80 1.99
N LEU A 315 -34.31 -19.97 2.52
CA LEU A 315 -32.92 -20.41 2.70
C LEU A 315 -32.19 -20.56 1.37
N ASP A 316 -32.82 -21.15 0.34
CA ASP A 316 -32.24 -21.25 -1.00
C ASP A 316 -31.97 -19.86 -1.61
N ARG A 317 -32.89 -18.91 -1.39
CA ARG A 317 -32.69 -17.50 -1.80
C ARG A 317 -31.57 -16.81 -1.02
N ALA A 318 -31.44 -17.10 0.27
CA ALA A 318 -30.35 -16.58 1.09
C ALA A 318 -28.97 -17.05 0.60
N ALA A 319 -28.86 -18.32 0.21
CA ALA A 319 -27.64 -18.87 -0.37
C ALA A 319 -27.26 -18.14 -1.68
N LEU A 320 -28.23 -17.95 -2.59
CA LEU A 320 -28.00 -17.19 -3.83
C LEU A 320 -27.58 -15.73 -3.58
N LEU A 321 -28.19 -15.07 -2.59
CA LEU A 321 -27.81 -13.70 -2.21
C LEU A 321 -26.42 -13.62 -1.58
N SER A 322 -26.01 -14.64 -0.82
CA SER A 322 -24.68 -14.69 -0.20
C SER A 322 -23.56 -14.81 -1.24
N GLU A 323 -23.86 -15.39 -2.40
CA GLU A 323 -22.94 -15.51 -3.54
C GLU A 323 -22.99 -14.29 -4.51
N ASP A 324 -23.89 -13.32 -4.30
CA ASP A 324 -23.96 -12.10 -5.12
C ASP A 324 -22.62 -11.33 -5.01
N PRO A 325 -21.96 -11.00 -6.13
CA PRO A 325 -20.70 -10.24 -6.12
C PRO A 325 -20.79 -8.92 -5.36
N GLU A 326 -21.92 -8.20 -5.43
CA GLU A 326 -22.09 -6.94 -4.69
C GLU A 326 -22.15 -7.17 -3.17
N ILE A 327 -22.79 -8.26 -2.73
CA ILE A 327 -22.87 -8.63 -1.31
C ILE A 327 -21.50 -9.11 -0.82
N THR A 328 -20.82 -9.95 -1.60
CA THR A 328 -19.48 -10.45 -1.30
C THR A 328 -18.48 -9.29 -1.17
N GLU A 329 -18.53 -8.32 -2.09
CA GLU A 329 -17.71 -7.10 -2.03
C GLU A 329 -18.08 -6.23 -0.81
N ALA A 330 -19.38 -6.08 -0.53
CA ALA A 330 -19.85 -5.30 0.62
C ALA A 330 -19.44 -5.92 1.97
N VAL A 331 -19.47 -7.25 2.10
CA VAL A 331 -18.95 -7.96 3.27
C VAL A 331 -17.44 -7.75 3.37
N GLY A 332 -16.71 -7.97 2.28
CA GLY A 332 -15.28 -7.65 2.15
C GLY A 332 -14.38 -8.35 3.15
N LEU A 333 -14.85 -9.42 3.80
CA LEU A 333 -14.11 -10.28 4.73
C LEU A 333 -14.00 -11.67 4.11
N ALA A 334 -12.81 -12.27 4.14
CA ALA A 334 -12.60 -13.59 3.55
C ALA A 334 -13.20 -14.71 4.42
N GLU A 335 -13.13 -14.54 5.74
CA GLU A 335 -13.65 -15.46 6.75
C GLU A 335 -14.37 -14.64 7.82
N LEU A 336 -15.67 -14.88 7.98
CA LEU A 336 -16.45 -14.26 9.05
C LEU A 336 -16.03 -14.86 10.40
N ARG A 337 -16.08 -14.05 11.46
CA ARG A 337 -16.09 -14.55 12.84
C ARG A 337 -17.51 -14.90 13.24
N PRO A 338 -17.72 -15.75 14.27
CA PRO A 338 -19.06 -16.11 14.73
C PRO A 338 -20.02 -14.93 14.96
N ALA A 339 -19.54 -13.83 15.54
CA ALA A 339 -20.36 -12.63 15.73
C ALA A 339 -20.74 -11.93 14.41
N GLU A 340 -19.83 -11.93 13.44
CA GLU A 340 -20.05 -11.36 12.11
C GLU A 340 -20.98 -12.24 11.28
N ALA A 341 -20.84 -13.56 11.38
CA ALA A 341 -21.71 -14.55 10.77
C ALA A 341 -23.16 -14.40 11.26
N GLU A 342 -23.36 -14.20 12.56
CA GLU A 342 -24.70 -13.96 13.10
C GLU A 342 -25.30 -12.63 12.65
N LEU A 343 -24.50 -11.55 12.60
CA LEU A 343 -24.98 -10.27 12.09
C LEU A 343 -25.29 -10.36 10.59
N PHE A 344 -24.47 -11.06 9.80
CA PHE A 344 -24.71 -11.28 8.38
C PHE A 344 -25.99 -12.11 8.13
N ALA A 345 -26.18 -13.20 8.89
CA ALA A 345 -27.41 -13.97 8.86
C ALA A 345 -28.64 -13.11 9.20
N SER A 346 -28.53 -12.23 10.19
CA SER A 346 -29.59 -11.31 10.59
C SER A 346 -29.97 -10.34 9.47
N LEU A 347 -28.97 -9.73 8.82
CA LEU A 347 -29.17 -8.80 7.70
C LEU A 347 -29.83 -9.48 6.49
N LEU A 348 -29.40 -10.69 6.17
CA LEU A 348 -30.00 -11.49 5.10
C LEU A 348 -31.45 -11.87 5.42
N ALA A 349 -31.74 -12.30 6.65
CA ALA A 349 -33.10 -12.62 7.08
C ALA A 349 -34.02 -11.40 6.98
N GLU A 350 -33.62 -10.24 7.54
CA GLU A 350 -34.39 -8.99 7.48
C GLU A 350 -34.64 -8.53 6.03
N HIS A 351 -33.68 -8.72 5.13
CA HIS A 351 -33.87 -8.41 3.72
C HIS A 351 -34.87 -9.36 3.04
N LEU A 352 -34.78 -10.66 3.32
CA LEU A 352 -35.67 -11.68 2.76
C LEU A 352 -37.11 -11.56 3.26
N LEU A 353 -37.29 -11.12 4.51
CA LEU A 353 -38.59 -10.84 5.12
C LEU A 353 -39.18 -9.49 4.63
N GLY A 354 -38.40 -8.67 3.94
CA GLY A 354 -38.83 -7.39 3.37
C GLY A 354 -38.69 -6.18 4.29
N ASP A 355 -38.08 -6.36 5.46
CA ASP A 355 -37.85 -5.29 6.45
C ASP A 355 -36.65 -4.40 6.10
N LEU A 356 -35.71 -4.93 5.28
CA LEU A 356 -34.49 -4.25 4.87
C LEU A 356 -34.42 -4.08 3.35
N SER A 357 -34.10 -2.86 2.88
CA SER A 357 -33.82 -2.63 1.45
C SER A 357 -32.43 -3.15 1.04
N ARG A 358 -32.21 -3.41 -0.25
CA ARG A 358 -30.90 -3.86 -0.76
C ARG A 358 -29.77 -2.89 -0.43
N GLU A 359 -30.02 -1.58 -0.52
CA GLU A 359 -29.03 -0.54 -0.17
C GLU A 359 -28.64 -0.61 1.32
N LYS A 360 -29.62 -0.82 2.21
CA LYS A 360 -29.37 -0.98 3.65
C LYS A 360 -28.69 -2.30 3.97
N LEU A 361 -28.99 -3.38 3.25
CA LEU A 361 -28.27 -4.65 3.33
C LEU A 361 -26.79 -4.45 3.00
N LEU A 362 -26.47 -3.83 1.86
CA LEU A 362 -25.09 -3.53 1.46
C LEU A 362 -24.38 -2.64 2.49
N SER A 363 -25.05 -1.63 3.04
CA SER A 363 -24.51 -0.79 4.12
C SER A 363 -24.25 -1.60 5.41
N GLY A 364 -25.18 -2.48 5.79
CA GLY A 364 -25.05 -3.40 6.91
C GLY A 364 -23.87 -4.36 6.75
N CYS A 365 -23.70 -4.97 5.58
CA CYS A 365 -22.55 -5.82 5.26
C CYS A 365 -21.22 -5.05 5.38
N ARG A 366 -21.14 -3.83 4.84
CA ARG A 366 -19.96 -2.97 4.97
C ARG A 366 -19.61 -2.61 6.41
N SER A 367 -20.60 -2.61 7.31
CA SER A 367 -20.37 -2.31 8.73
C SER A 367 -19.58 -3.41 9.45
N LEU A 368 -19.52 -4.65 8.94
CA LEU A 368 -18.80 -5.76 9.56
C LEU A 368 -17.31 -5.44 9.76
N ALA A 369 -16.62 -5.03 8.70
CA ALA A 369 -15.22 -4.62 8.77
C ALA A 369 -15.02 -3.38 9.65
N ALA A 370 -15.98 -2.45 9.65
CA ALA A 370 -15.92 -1.24 10.49
C ALA A 370 -16.06 -1.54 11.98
N VAL A 371 -16.92 -2.49 12.36
CA VAL A 371 -17.04 -2.98 13.75
C VAL A 371 -15.74 -3.65 14.18
N GLN A 372 -15.14 -4.48 13.31
CA GLN A 372 -13.86 -5.09 13.62
C GLN A 372 -12.76 -4.05 13.83
N ALA A 373 -12.67 -3.03 12.98
CA ALA A 373 -11.73 -1.94 13.16
C ALA A 373 -11.97 -1.22 14.50
N TYR A 374 -13.21 -0.82 14.79
CA TYR A 374 -13.58 -0.21 16.06
C TYR A 374 -13.13 -1.03 17.27
N GLU A 375 -13.36 -2.34 17.28
CA GLU A 375 -12.94 -3.23 18.37
C GLU A 375 -11.43 -3.23 18.59
N TRP A 376 -10.62 -3.13 17.52
CA TRP A 376 -9.16 -3.12 17.63
C TRP A 376 -8.60 -1.86 18.28
N PHE A 377 -9.28 -0.72 18.16
CA PHE A 377 -8.88 0.55 18.75
C PHE A 377 -9.63 0.86 20.06
N ALA A 378 -10.77 0.20 20.30
CA ALA A 378 -11.56 0.36 21.51
C ALA A 378 -10.76 -0.09 22.75
N GLY A 379 -10.68 0.80 23.75
CA GLY A 379 -10.11 0.45 25.05
C GLY A 379 -8.60 0.68 25.20
N VAL A 380 -7.89 1.06 24.13
CA VAL A 380 -6.46 1.45 24.20
C VAL A 380 -6.28 2.60 25.20
N ASP A 381 -7.11 3.64 25.13
CA ASP A 381 -7.07 4.77 26.06
C ASP A 381 -7.33 4.35 27.52
N ARG A 382 -8.21 3.36 27.74
CA ARG A 382 -8.51 2.83 29.08
C ARG A 382 -7.35 2.03 29.64
N ALA A 383 -6.66 1.26 28.80
CA ALA A 383 -5.44 0.54 29.19
C ALA A 383 -4.32 1.52 29.57
N LEU A 384 -4.19 2.63 28.85
CA LEU A 384 -3.22 3.70 29.14
C LEU A 384 -3.59 4.50 30.40
N ALA A 385 -4.89 4.71 30.65
CA ALA A 385 -5.40 5.42 31.83
C ALA A 385 -5.45 4.55 33.09
N ALA A 386 -5.27 3.23 32.98
CA ALA A 386 -5.27 2.33 34.12
C ALA A 386 -4.08 2.67 35.05
N PRO A 387 -4.30 2.73 36.39
CA PRO A 387 -3.20 2.97 37.31
C PRO A 387 -2.17 1.83 37.19
N PRO A 388 -0.86 2.15 37.16
CA PRO A 388 0.17 1.13 37.11
C PRO A 388 0.02 0.22 38.34
N VAL A 389 0.10 -1.10 38.13
CA VAL A 389 0.12 -2.07 39.22
C VAL A 389 1.31 -1.67 40.13
N PRO A 390 1.11 -1.46 41.43
CA PRO A 390 2.22 -1.13 42.32
C PRO A 390 3.25 -2.24 42.22
N ALA A 391 4.47 -1.89 41.79
CA ALA A 391 5.59 -2.80 41.88
C ALA A 391 5.71 -3.23 43.34
N VAL A 392 5.57 -4.52 43.61
CA VAL A 392 5.77 -5.07 44.95
C VAL A 392 7.22 -4.76 45.34
N GLY A 393 7.42 -3.75 46.19
CA GLY A 393 8.63 -3.63 47.01
C GLY A 393 9.51 -2.39 46.86
N ASP A 394 9.42 -1.54 45.83
CA ASP A 394 10.32 -0.39 45.72
C ASP A 394 9.55 0.93 45.53
N GLY A 395 9.71 1.85 46.49
CA GLY A 395 9.10 3.19 46.53
C GLY A 395 9.56 4.15 45.42
N ARG A 396 9.88 3.64 44.23
CA ARG A 396 10.11 4.41 43.01
C ARG A 396 8.78 4.73 42.35
N THR A 397 8.65 5.96 41.87
CA THR A 397 7.56 6.39 41.00
C THR A 397 7.40 5.38 39.85
N PRO A 398 6.20 4.82 39.61
CA PRO A 398 6.01 3.82 38.56
C PRO A 398 6.24 4.50 37.21
N VAL A 399 7.34 4.14 36.54
CA VAL A 399 7.58 4.50 35.14
C VAL A 399 6.55 3.76 34.29
N ARG A 400 5.83 4.45 33.39
CA ARG A 400 4.93 3.84 32.39
C ARG A 400 5.72 3.08 31.31
N SER A 401 6.56 2.13 31.71
CA SER A 401 7.53 1.42 30.87
C SER A 401 6.93 0.46 29.83
N GLY A 402 5.61 0.51 29.60
CA GLY A 402 4.86 -0.45 28.77
C GLY A 402 3.96 0.16 27.69
N THR A 403 3.99 1.48 27.46
CA THR A 403 3.13 2.12 26.44
C THR A 403 3.44 1.64 25.02
N ALA A 404 4.71 1.40 24.69
CA ALA A 404 5.13 0.86 23.39
C ALA A 404 4.53 -0.54 23.12
N ALA A 405 4.44 -1.40 24.14
CA ALA A 405 3.84 -2.73 24.00
C ALA A 405 2.32 -2.66 23.73
N LEU A 406 1.65 -1.62 24.24
CA LEU A 406 0.23 -1.37 23.96
C LEU A 406 0.02 -0.77 22.56
N PHE A 407 0.93 0.11 22.11
CA PHE A 407 0.83 0.76 20.80
C PHE A 407 1.30 -0.12 19.65
N HIS A 408 2.16 -1.11 19.86
CA HIS A 408 2.69 -1.93 18.77
C HIS A 408 1.59 -2.65 17.96
N PRO A 409 0.62 -3.39 18.57
CA PRO A 409 -0.45 -4.02 17.80
C PRO A 409 -1.34 -3.01 17.06
N VAL A 410 -1.53 -1.82 17.63
CA VAL A 410 -2.28 -0.71 17.01
C VAL A 410 -1.52 -0.18 15.79
N ALA A 411 -0.23 0.08 15.95
CA ALA A 411 0.65 0.56 14.90
C ALA A 411 0.83 -0.47 13.79
N PHE A 412 0.89 -1.76 14.11
CA PHE A 412 0.95 -2.85 13.14
C PHE A 412 -0.30 -2.90 12.27
N ARG A 413 -1.49 -2.77 12.85
CA ARG A 413 -2.75 -2.70 12.10
C ARG A 413 -2.79 -1.48 11.17
N ILE A 414 -2.37 -0.32 11.64
CA ILE A 414 -2.30 0.88 10.79
C ILE A 414 -1.28 0.69 9.66
N ALA A 415 -0.08 0.20 9.97
CA ALA A 415 0.96 -0.07 8.98
C ALA A 415 0.49 -1.10 7.94
N LEU A 416 -0.20 -2.18 8.36
CA LEU A 416 -0.77 -3.16 7.45
C LEU A 416 -1.90 -2.59 6.59
N ALA A 417 -2.68 -1.64 7.10
CA ALA A 417 -3.71 -0.95 6.31
C ALA A 417 -3.10 -0.04 5.24
N VAL A 418 -1.95 0.58 5.53
CA VAL A 418 -1.24 1.46 4.59
C VAL A 418 -0.40 0.68 3.59
N LEU A 419 0.31 -0.35 4.04
CA LEU A 419 1.34 -1.08 3.29
C LEU A 419 0.93 -2.50 2.91
N GLY A 420 -0.35 -2.86 3.06
CA GLY A 420 -0.86 -4.19 2.73
C GLY A 420 -0.46 -4.62 1.32
N GLY A 421 0.02 -5.85 1.19
CA GLY A 421 0.62 -6.40 -0.02
C GLY A 421 2.11 -6.09 -0.22
N GLY A 422 2.71 -5.31 0.67
CA GLY A 422 4.16 -5.18 0.78
C GLY A 422 4.79 -6.30 1.62
N SER A 423 6.12 -6.28 1.69
CA SER A 423 6.89 -7.27 2.46
C SER A 423 6.62 -7.18 3.98
N HIS A 424 6.61 -8.32 4.66
CA HIS A 424 6.41 -8.38 6.11
C HIS A 424 7.39 -7.50 6.88
N SER A 425 8.66 -7.47 6.46
CA SER A 425 9.70 -6.65 7.07
C SER A 425 9.45 -5.15 6.89
N ALA A 426 8.93 -4.72 5.74
CA ALA A 426 8.56 -3.33 5.52
C ALA A 426 7.39 -2.89 6.43
N VAL A 427 6.35 -3.72 6.54
CA VAL A 427 5.20 -3.41 7.41
C VAL A 427 5.62 -3.38 8.88
N SER A 428 6.39 -4.36 9.34
CA SER A 428 6.89 -4.40 10.72
C SER A 428 7.78 -3.19 11.03
N ALA A 429 8.72 -2.83 10.15
CA ALA A 429 9.56 -1.65 10.33
C ALA A 429 8.72 -0.36 10.41
N ALA A 430 7.73 -0.21 9.54
CA ALA A 430 6.81 0.92 9.55
C ALA A 430 5.94 0.95 10.83
N ALA A 431 5.52 -0.22 11.34
CA ALA A 431 4.78 -0.36 12.59
C ALA A 431 5.63 0.07 13.80
N HIS A 432 6.92 -0.30 13.84
CA HIS A 432 7.85 0.16 14.88
C HIS A 432 8.07 1.66 14.86
N LEU A 433 8.21 2.25 13.67
CA LEU A 433 8.30 3.71 13.52
C LEU A 433 7.02 4.41 14.01
N LEU A 434 5.84 3.88 13.68
CA LEU A 434 4.59 4.45 14.16
C LEU A 434 4.39 4.23 15.67
N THR A 435 4.80 3.09 16.22
CA THR A 435 4.78 2.82 17.66
C THR A 435 5.57 3.89 18.40
N TRP A 436 6.76 4.24 17.89
CA TRP A 436 7.56 5.32 18.43
C TRP A 436 6.83 6.66 18.41
N GLU A 437 6.27 7.06 17.25
CA GLU A 437 5.53 8.32 17.12
C GLU A 437 4.31 8.41 18.04
N LEU A 438 3.58 7.31 18.21
CA LEU A 438 2.45 7.22 19.14
C LEU A 438 2.90 7.31 20.61
N SER A 439 3.98 6.61 20.98
CA SER A 439 4.53 6.68 22.32
C SER A 439 5.02 8.08 22.68
N VAL A 440 5.74 8.75 21.77
CA VAL A 440 6.20 10.14 21.97
C VAL A 440 5.02 11.11 22.11
N GLN A 441 3.96 10.92 21.31
CA GLN A 441 2.76 11.77 21.41
C GLN A 441 2.02 11.56 22.73
N SER A 442 1.96 10.32 23.22
CA SER A 442 1.23 9.96 24.45
C SER A 442 1.96 10.38 25.72
N ASP A 443 3.29 10.35 25.73
CA ASP A 443 4.12 10.69 26.89
C ASP A 443 5.40 11.41 26.42
N PRO A 444 5.31 12.72 26.10
CA PRO A 444 6.43 13.47 25.52
C PRO A 444 7.63 13.61 26.45
N ASP A 445 7.41 13.56 27.76
CA ASP A 445 8.43 13.73 28.79
C ASP A 445 9.23 12.44 29.04
N SER A 446 8.75 11.30 28.54
CA SER A 446 9.35 9.99 28.74
C SER A 446 9.95 9.46 27.43
N THR A 447 11.20 8.97 27.47
CA THR A 447 11.75 8.25 26.31
C THR A 447 11.05 6.89 26.17
N PRO A 448 10.41 6.58 25.03
CA PRO A 448 9.74 5.29 24.85
C PRO A 448 10.71 4.11 24.97
N SER A 449 10.32 3.07 25.70
CA SER A 449 11.04 1.80 25.69
C SER A 449 10.93 1.16 24.30
N ARG A 450 12.06 0.78 23.71
CA ARG A 450 12.13 0.04 22.43
C ARG A 450 12.49 -1.42 22.74
N PRO A 451 11.53 -2.28 23.08
CA PRO A 451 11.82 -3.70 23.21
C PRO A 451 12.36 -4.24 21.87
N LEU A 452 13.54 -4.86 21.88
CA LEU A 452 14.18 -5.38 20.66
C LEU A 452 13.75 -6.81 20.30
N PHE A 453 13.17 -7.52 21.27
CA PHE A 453 12.73 -8.92 21.15
C PHE A 453 11.25 -9.04 21.52
N CYS A 454 10.41 -8.12 21.03
CA CYS A 454 8.95 -8.15 21.24
C CYS A 454 8.16 -8.74 20.07
N ASP A 455 8.78 -8.83 18.89
CA ASP A 455 8.08 -9.23 17.68
C ASP A 455 7.84 -10.74 17.70
N ASP A 456 6.57 -11.12 17.66
CA ASP A 456 6.14 -12.47 17.35
C ASP A 456 5.29 -12.41 16.08
N PRO A 457 5.91 -12.62 14.90
CA PRO A 457 5.23 -12.51 13.62
C PRO A 457 3.94 -13.31 13.51
N GLU A 458 3.88 -14.48 14.15
CA GLU A 458 2.69 -15.33 14.11
C GLU A 458 1.56 -14.71 14.93
N SER A 459 1.90 -14.14 16.09
CA SER A 459 0.96 -13.42 16.94
C SER A 459 0.47 -12.13 16.29
N ASP A 460 1.35 -11.33 15.67
CA ASP A 460 0.94 -10.10 14.97
C ASP A 460 -0.03 -10.39 13.83
N LEU A 461 0.23 -11.46 13.07
CA LEU A 461 -0.67 -11.90 12.00
C LEU A 461 -2.01 -12.39 12.57
N ALA A 462 -2.00 -13.23 13.60
CA ALA A 462 -3.22 -13.79 14.19
C ALA A 462 -4.09 -12.70 14.85
N LEU A 463 -3.49 -11.78 15.61
CA LEU A 463 -4.18 -10.70 16.32
C LEU A 463 -4.66 -9.58 15.39
N SER A 464 -4.12 -9.49 14.17
CA SER A 464 -4.50 -8.50 13.16
C SER A 464 -5.38 -9.09 12.05
N ARG A 465 -5.83 -10.34 12.17
CA ARG A 465 -6.55 -11.07 11.09
C ARG A 465 -5.80 -10.94 9.76
N ALA A 466 -4.50 -11.19 9.80
CA ALA A 466 -3.66 -11.12 8.62
C ALA A 466 -3.26 -12.52 8.15
N ARG A 467 -2.77 -12.57 6.92
CA ARG A 467 -2.22 -13.75 6.27
C ARG A 467 -0.94 -13.36 5.57
N SER A 468 -0.10 -14.36 5.32
CA SER A 468 1.13 -14.18 4.58
C SER A 468 1.18 -15.06 3.36
N ASP A 469 1.59 -14.48 2.24
CA ASP A 469 1.77 -15.18 0.98
C ASP A 469 3.22 -15.09 0.52
N ALA A 470 3.68 -16.08 -0.24
CA ALA A 470 4.88 -15.93 -1.04
C ALA A 470 4.58 -15.02 -2.24
N GLY A 471 5.43 -14.02 -2.47
CA GLY A 471 5.30 -13.11 -3.62
C GLY A 471 6.64 -12.54 -4.04
N ALA A 472 6.66 -11.81 -5.15
CA ALA A 472 7.84 -11.10 -5.62
C ALA A 472 7.99 -9.76 -4.89
N VAL A 473 9.21 -9.45 -4.46
CA VAL A 473 9.61 -8.15 -3.91
C VAL A 473 10.73 -7.62 -4.78
N ASP A 474 10.65 -6.35 -5.18
CA ASP A 474 11.74 -5.70 -5.90
C ASP A 474 12.88 -5.34 -4.94
N VAL A 475 14.09 -5.81 -5.25
CA VAL A 475 15.32 -5.47 -4.53
C VAL A 475 16.38 -5.09 -5.56
N ALA A 476 16.70 -3.80 -5.63
CA ALA A 476 17.68 -3.24 -6.56
C ALA A 476 17.37 -3.55 -8.04
N GLY A 477 16.09 -3.50 -8.43
CA GLY A 477 15.64 -3.78 -9.79
C GLY A 477 15.61 -5.27 -10.16
N ALA A 478 15.76 -6.15 -9.16
CA ALA A 478 15.61 -7.59 -9.32
C ALA A 478 14.46 -8.10 -8.45
N GLU A 479 13.58 -8.91 -9.04
CA GLU A 479 12.52 -9.57 -8.29
C GLU A 479 13.06 -10.76 -7.49
N VAL A 480 12.85 -10.73 -6.18
CA VAL A 480 13.21 -11.80 -5.27
C VAL A 480 11.97 -12.34 -4.55
N ALA A 481 11.98 -13.63 -4.21
CA ALA A 481 10.91 -14.21 -3.41
C ALA A 481 10.92 -13.59 -2.00
N GLY A 482 9.78 -13.03 -1.60
CA GLY A 482 9.55 -12.45 -0.28
C GLY A 482 8.23 -12.89 0.32
N LYS A 483 8.07 -12.62 1.61
CA LYS A 483 6.83 -12.87 2.36
C LYS A 483 6.00 -11.59 2.34
N LEU A 484 4.95 -11.56 1.55
CA LEU A 484 3.97 -10.46 1.50
C LEU A 484 2.90 -10.68 2.56
N ILE A 485 2.34 -9.61 3.11
CA ILE A 485 1.30 -9.72 4.14
C ILE A 485 0.06 -8.91 3.78
N PHE A 486 -1.11 -9.47 4.10
CA PHE A 486 -2.41 -8.92 3.79
C PHE A 486 -3.37 -9.12 4.95
N TYR A 487 -4.37 -8.26 5.08
CA TYR A 487 -5.55 -8.58 5.86
C TYR A 487 -6.32 -9.77 5.24
N ARG A 488 -7.00 -10.56 6.08
CA ARG A 488 -8.00 -11.56 5.69
C ARG A 488 -9.35 -10.90 5.38
N GLY A 489 -9.33 -9.94 4.46
CA GLY A 489 -10.49 -9.15 4.06
C GLY A 489 -10.06 -7.89 3.34
N SER A 490 -10.63 -7.65 2.16
CA SER A 490 -10.36 -6.47 1.34
C SER A 490 -10.97 -5.18 1.92
N ALA A 491 -11.97 -5.27 2.81
CA ALA A 491 -12.59 -4.11 3.44
C ALA A 491 -11.85 -3.60 4.70
N LEU A 492 -11.00 -4.44 5.32
CA LEU A 492 -10.29 -4.09 6.57
C LEU A 492 -9.31 -2.91 6.44
N PRO A 493 -8.50 -2.77 5.38
CA PRO A 493 -7.59 -1.63 5.23
C PRO A 493 -8.33 -0.28 5.30
N ALA A 494 -9.37 -0.12 4.48
CA ALA A 494 -10.16 1.11 4.44
C ALA A 494 -10.90 1.36 5.76
N ALA A 495 -11.45 0.31 6.38
CA ALA A 495 -12.12 0.40 7.69
C ALA A 495 -11.17 0.86 8.81
N VAL A 496 -9.93 0.35 8.83
CA VAL A 496 -8.90 0.76 9.80
C VAL A 496 -8.51 2.22 9.62
N LEU A 497 -8.23 2.65 8.38
CA LEU A 497 -7.89 4.04 8.10
C LEU A 497 -9.05 4.99 8.45
N ALA A 498 -10.28 4.58 8.16
CA ALA A 498 -11.48 5.34 8.52
C ALA A 498 -11.64 5.50 10.03
N GLU A 499 -11.51 4.40 10.79
CA GLU A 499 -11.65 4.41 12.25
C GLU A 499 -10.63 5.35 12.91
N VAL A 500 -9.36 5.25 12.51
CA VAL A 500 -8.29 6.10 13.03
C VAL A 500 -8.53 7.56 12.71
N TRP A 501 -8.94 7.88 11.49
CA TRP A 501 -9.07 9.27 11.07
C TRP A 501 -10.33 9.94 11.61
N ASP A 502 -11.46 9.23 11.68
CA ASP A 502 -12.75 9.83 12.01
C ASP A 502 -13.00 9.91 13.53
N ARG A 503 -12.38 9.04 14.32
CA ARG A 503 -12.66 8.93 15.77
C ARG A 503 -11.48 9.31 16.65
N HIS A 504 -10.26 9.10 16.18
CA HIS A 504 -9.06 9.29 17.00
C HIS A 504 -8.27 10.54 16.55
N PHE A 505 -8.88 11.72 16.64
CA PHE A 505 -8.25 13.00 16.24
C PHE A 505 -6.83 13.22 16.80
N PRO A 506 -6.52 12.90 18.09
CA PRO A 506 -5.15 13.06 18.61
C PRO A 506 -4.09 12.19 17.89
N VAL A 507 -4.50 11.10 17.24
CA VAL A 507 -3.62 10.19 16.50
C VAL A 507 -3.24 10.75 15.13
N ARG A 508 -3.98 11.73 14.59
CA ARG A 508 -3.69 12.29 13.25
C ARG A 508 -2.30 12.92 13.17
N ALA A 509 -1.87 13.66 14.19
CA ALA A 509 -0.55 14.30 14.22
C ALA A 509 0.63 13.30 14.14
N PRO A 510 0.72 12.25 14.99
CA PRO A 510 1.77 11.24 14.86
C PRO A 510 1.66 10.44 13.54
N VAL A 511 0.45 10.15 13.04
CA VAL A 511 0.28 9.49 11.73
C VAL A 511 0.79 10.37 10.59
N VAL A 512 0.53 11.68 10.61
CA VAL A 512 1.06 12.61 9.60
C VAL A 512 2.59 12.66 9.64
N ARG A 513 3.20 12.73 10.83
CA ARG A 513 4.68 12.69 10.96
C ARG A 513 5.25 11.38 10.43
N TRP A 514 4.62 10.26 10.79
CA TRP A 514 4.99 8.94 10.31
C TRP A 514 4.88 8.82 8.78
N LEU A 515 3.79 9.28 8.15
CA LEU A 515 3.64 9.29 6.69
C LEU A 515 4.69 10.16 6.00
N ARG A 516 5.08 11.29 6.61
CA ARG A 516 6.19 12.13 6.11
C ARG A 516 7.53 11.39 6.20
N LEU A 517 7.76 10.56 7.22
CA LEU A 517 8.94 9.69 7.29
C LEU A 517 8.92 8.61 6.21
N LEU A 518 7.76 7.98 5.96
CA LEU A 518 7.61 6.99 4.88
C LEU A 518 7.79 7.61 3.49
N ALA A 519 7.51 8.91 3.32
CA ALA A 519 7.77 9.63 2.08
C ALA A 519 9.26 9.72 1.72
N ASP A 520 10.16 9.51 2.69
CA ASP A 520 11.61 9.46 2.46
C ASP A 520 12.15 8.02 2.30
N ASP A 521 11.31 6.98 2.46
CA ASP A 521 11.74 5.59 2.29
C ASP A 521 12.16 5.33 0.83
N PRO A 522 13.36 4.76 0.57
CA PRO A 522 13.85 4.54 -0.79
C PRO A 522 13.06 3.46 -1.55
N ARG A 523 12.34 2.58 -0.83
CA ARG A 523 11.57 1.52 -1.45
C ARG A 523 10.26 2.10 -1.97
N ALA A 524 10.08 2.07 -3.29
CA ALA A 524 8.86 2.54 -3.94
C ALA A 524 7.60 1.83 -3.39
N ASP A 525 7.70 0.54 -3.05
CA ASP A 525 6.61 -0.22 -2.43
C ASP A 525 6.13 0.35 -1.09
N VAL A 526 7.01 1.04 -0.34
CA VAL A 526 6.65 1.70 0.92
C VAL A 526 6.14 3.11 0.67
N SER A 527 6.95 3.95 0.02
CA SER A 527 6.65 5.38 -0.13
C SER A 527 5.42 5.63 -0.99
N VAL A 528 5.21 4.86 -2.06
CA VAL A 528 4.07 5.03 -2.97
C VAL A 528 2.77 4.52 -2.35
N ARG A 529 2.78 3.37 -1.66
CA ARG A 529 1.60 2.88 -0.93
C ARG A 529 1.20 3.84 0.19
N ALA A 530 2.18 4.36 0.94
CA ALA A 530 1.96 5.39 1.93
C ALA A 530 1.35 6.66 1.33
N ALA A 531 1.77 7.06 0.11
CA ALA A 531 1.17 8.19 -0.61
C ALA A 531 -0.29 7.95 -1.01
N VAL A 532 -0.62 6.73 -1.46
CA VAL A 532 -2.00 6.35 -1.77
C VAL A 532 -2.86 6.39 -0.50
N ALA A 533 -2.40 5.80 0.61
CA ALA A 533 -3.14 5.87 1.87
C ALA A 533 -3.28 7.32 2.41
N ALA A 534 -2.25 8.15 2.25
CA ALA A 534 -2.30 9.57 2.58
C ALA A 534 -3.37 10.33 1.78
N GLY A 535 -3.52 10.00 0.50
CA GLY A 535 -4.60 10.53 -0.33
C GLY A 535 -5.97 10.09 0.17
N GLU A 536 -6.16 8.81 0.52
CA GLU A 536 -7.41 8.30 1.09
C GLU A 536 -7.77 8.96 2.43
N LEU A 537 -6.82 9.15 3.34
CA LEU A 537 -7.04 9.90 4.58
C LEU A 537 -7.42 11.36 4.29
N SER A 538 -6.81 11.97 3.27
CA SER A 538 -7.12 13.34 2.85
C SER A 538 -8.51 13.48 2.25
N VAL A 539 -9.11 12.43 1.68
CA VAL A 539 -10.51 12.49 1.19
C VAL A 539 -11.50 12.66 2.35
N ARG A 540 -11.16 12.14 3.53
CA ARG A 540 -12.03 12.20 4.72
C ARG A 540 -11.99 13.56 5.41
N ASP A 541 -10.82 14.20 5.40
CA ASP A 541 -10.62 15.56 5.89
C ASP A 541 -9.60 16.26 5.01
N PHE A 542 -10.10 16.84 3.91
CA PHE A 542 -9.25 17.43 2.88
C PHE A 542 -8.50 18.65 3.37
N GLU A 543 -9.11 19.46 4.23
CA GLU A 543 -8.45 20.63 4.80
C GLU A 543 -7.23 20.22 5.63
N HIS A 544 -7.40 19.25 6.53
CA HIS A 544 -6.32 18.78 7.39
C HIS A 544 -5.24 18.02 6.58
N GLY A 545 -5.64 17.03 5.77
CA GLY A 545 -4.72 16.23 4.97
C GLY A 545 -3.93 17.08 3.96
N PHE A 546 -4.57 18.06 3.32
CA PHE A 546 -3.89 18.96 2.42
C PHE A 546 -2.89 19.86 3.16
N THR A 547 -3.31 20.50 4.25
CA THR A 547 -2.50 21.48 4.99
C THR A 547 -1.33 20.83 5.71
N GLU A 548 -1.57 19.69 6.36
CA GLU A 548 -0.58 19.02 7.21
C GLU A 548 0.22 17.95 6.46
N LEU A 549 -0.18 17.47 5.28
CA LEU A 549 0.58 16.42 4.60
C LEU A 549 0.96 16.78 3.18
N VAL A 550 -0.03 17.04 2.32
CA VAL A 550 0.23 17.23 0.89
C VAL A 550 1.02 18.51 0.60
N ARG A 551 0.58 19.66 1.14
CA ARG A 551 1.18 20.96 0.86
C ARG A 551 2.64 21.09 1.32
N PRO A 552 3.02 20.64 2.54
CA PRO A 552 4.41 20.66 2.96
C PRO A 552 5.30 19.80 2.06
N LEU A 553 4.85 18.61 1.68
CA LEU A 553 5.63 17.68 0.84
C LEU A 553 5.78 18.19 -0.61
N ALA A 554 4.72 18.74 -1.19
CA ALA A 554 4.70 19.29 -2.56
C ALA A 554 5.67 20.47 -2.75
N GLY A 555 5.90 21.25 -1.70
CA GLY A 555 6.76 22.43 -1.74
C GLY A 555 8.24 22.15 -1.49
N THR A 556 8.62 20.93 -1.11
CA THR A 556 10.01 20.62 -0.73
C THR A 556 10.96 20.51 -1.93
N SER A 557 12.27 20.61 -1.66
CA SER A 557 13.33 20.31 -2.63
C SER A 557 13.51 18.82 -2.88
N SER A 558 13.06 17.94 -1.97
CA SER A 558 13.15 16.48 -2.12
C SER A 558 12.19 15.97 -3.22
N PRO A 559 12.71 15.34 -4.30
CA PRO A 559 11.87 14.79 -5.35
C PRO A 559 10.94 13.68 -4.86
N ARG A 560 11.41 12.78 -3.99
CA ARG A 560 10.62 11.67 -3.43
C ARG A 560 9.37 12.18 -2.70
N ARG A 561 9.52 13.23 -1.88
CA ARG A 561 8.39 13.89 -1.20
C ARG A 561 7.42 14.55 -2.17
N ARG A 562 7.90 15.12 -3.29
CA ARG A 562 7.01 15.67 -4.34
C ARG A 562 6.27 14.58 -5.10
N VAL A 563 6.90 13.44 -5.39
CA VAL A 563 6.24 12.26 -5.99
C VAL A 563 5.16 11.73 -5.05
N PHE A 564 5.45 11.65 -3.75
CA PHE A 564 4.48 11.29 -2.73
C PHE A 564 3.27 12.23 -2.76
N ALA A 565 3.50 13.56 -2.74
CA ALA A 565 2.41 14.53 -2.78
C ALA A 565 1.57 14.45 -4.06
N ALA A 566 2.20 14.26 -5.23
CA ALA A 566 1.50 14.08 -6.50
C ALA A 566 0.66 12.79 -6.51
N THR A 567 1.18 11.69 -5.96
CA THR A 567 0.48 10.40 -5.85
C THR A 567 -0.71 10.50 -4.88
N ALA A 568 -0.56 11.23 -3.77
CA ALA A 568 -1.67 11.48 -2.86
C ALA A 568 -2.78 12.33 -3.53
N LEU A 569 -2.41 13.36 -4.30
CA LEU A 569 -3.37 14.16 -5.07
C LEU A 569 -4.09 13.34 -6.14
N ASP A 570 -3.39 12.44 -6.82
CA ASP A 570 -3.97 11.52 -7.78
C ASP A 570 -5.03 10.63 -7.13
N GLN A 571 -4.75 10.11 -5.94
CA GLN A 571 -5.70 9.33 -5.17
C GLN A 571 -6.95 10.16 -4.81
N VAL A 572 -6.76 11.38 -4.30
CA VAL A 572 -7.88 12.28 -3.99
C VAL A 572 -8.70 12.60 -5.25
N ALA A 573 -8.07 12.82 -6.39
CA ALA A 573 -8.75 13.09 -7.66
C ALA A 573 -9.53 11.89 -8.21
N GLY A 574 -9.21 10.67 -7.75
CA GLY A 574 -10.01 9.47 -7.97
C GLY A 574 -11.45 9.63 -7.46
N HIS A 575 -11.64 10.34 -6.36
CA HIS A 575 -12.94 10.60 -5.75
C HIS A 575 -13.68 11.74 -6.45
N ALA A 576 -14.87 11.47 -6.99
CA ALA A 576 -15.64 12.45 -7.75
C ALA A 576 -15.98 13.71 -6.94
N SER A 577 -16.18 13.55 -5.63
CA SER A 577 -16.45 14.63 -4.68
C SER A 577 -15.30 15.63 -4.54
N HIS A 578 -14.05 15.21 -4.73
CA HIS A 578 -12.85 16.02 -4.50
C HIS A 578 -12.10 16.39 -5.78
N ARG A 579 -12.39 15.73 -6.90
CA ARG A 579 -11.72 15.94 -8.19
C ARG A 579 -11.63 17.41 -8.60
N ARG A 580 -12.74 18.15 -8.52
CA ARG A 580 -12.78 19.58 -8.88
C ARG A 580 -11.84 20.44 -8.03
N ALA A 581 -11.69 20.12 -6.74
CA ALA A 581 -10.79 20.84 -5.85
C ALA A 581 -9.32 20.58 -6.23
N VAL A 582 -8.97 19.32 -6.54
CA VAL A 582 -7.64 18.94 -7.01
C VAL A 582 -7.33 19.58 -8.37
N THR A 583 -8.26 19.55 -9.33
CA THR A 583 -8.09 20.19 -10.64
C THR A 583 -7.75 21.67 -10.49
N LYS A 584 -8.52 22.40 -9.66
CA LYS A 584 -8.25 23.83 -9.41
C LYS A 584 -6.88 24.05 -8.77
N LEU A 585 -6.54 23.24 -7.76
CA LEU A 585 -5.26 23.33 -7.06
C LEU A 585 -4.07 23.12 -8.00
N VAL A 586 -4.14 22.09 -8.85
CA VAL A 586 -3.08 21.74 -9.80
C VAL A 586 -2.96 22.80 -10.90
N ASP A 587 -4.07 23.37 -11.38
CA ASP A 587 -4.05 24.51 -12.30
C ASP A 587 -3.39 25.74 -11.66
N ASP A 588 -3.75 26.09 -10.42
CA ASP A 588 -3.15 27.19 -9.66
C ASP A 588 -1.63 26.99 -9.49
N TRP A 589 -1.20 25.78 -9.13
CA TRP A 589 0.23 25.44 -9.03
C TRP A 589 0.94 25.52 -10.37
N SER A 590 0.32 25.08 -11.47
CA SER A 590 0.91 25.15 -12.81
C SER A 590 1.18 26.61 -13.25
N ARG A 591 0.31 27.55 -12.88
CA ARG A 591 0.38 28.96 -13.31
C ARG A 591 1.24 29.82 -12.39
N TYR A 592 1.02 29.69 -11.08
CA TYR A 592 1.51 30.62 -10.07
C TYR A 592 2.41 29.96 -9.02
N GLY A 593 2.56 28.63 -9.06
CA GLY A 593 3.38 27.88 -8.12
C GLY A 593 4.87 28.18 -8.26
N THR A 594 5.62 27.92 -7.17
CA THR A 594 7.08 27.83 -7.20
C THR A 594 7.54 26.70 -8.12
N ALA A 595 8.83 26.63 -8.45
CA ALA A 595 9.37 25.53 -9.25
C ALA A 595 9.00 24.15 -8.67
N SER A 596 9.13 23.95 -7.35
CA SER A 596 8.73 22.70 -6.68
C SER A 596 7.23 22.38 -6.82
N LEU A 597 6.35 23.38 -6.68
CA LEU A 597 4.91 23.18 -6.82
C LEU A 597 4.53 22.86 -8.27
N ARG A 598 5.13 23.53 -9.25
CA ARG A 598 4.94 23.22 -10.68
C ARG A 598 5.45 21.83 -11.04
N TRP A 599 6.56 21.41 -10.46
CA TRP A 599 7.09 20.06 -10.64
C TRP A 599 6.08 19.02 -10.12
N THR A 600 5.54 19.24 -8.92
CA THR A 600 4.51 18.36 -8.33
C THR A 600 3.23 18.36 -9.16
N ALA A 601 2.81 19.52 -9.67
CA ALA A 601 1.67 19.65 -10.57
C ALA A 601 1.88 18.86 -11.86
N ALA A 602 3.05 18.92 -12.48
CA ALA A 602 3.38 18.14 -13.68
C ALA A 602 3.22 16.63 -13.43
N MET A 603 3.70 16.13 -12.29
CA MET A 603 3.52 14.73 -11.89
C MET A 603 2.04 14.36 -11.71
N ALA A 604 1.26 15.20 -11.04
CA ALA A 604 -0.17 14.95 -10.83
C ALA A 604 -0.96 14.92 -12.14
N LEU A 605 -0.63 15.80 -13.10
CA LEU A 605 -1.25 15.86 -14.43
C LEU A 605 -1.00 14.58 -15.25
N GLY A 606 0.18 13.97 -15.10
CA GLY A 606 0.55 12.75 -15.84
C GLY A 606 -0.30 11.52 -15.48
N PHE A 607 -0.96 11.51 -14.32
CA PHE A 607 -1.91 10.45 -13.95
C PHE A 607 -3.28 10.60 -14.60
N GLY A 608 -3.56 11.72 -15.28
CA GLY A 608 -4.77 11.92 -16.09
C GLY A 608 -6.04 12.31 -15.32
N ARG A 609 -6.02 12.37 -13.98
CA ARG A 609 -7.19 12.74 -13.15
C ARG A 609 -7.19 14.18 -12.64
N ALA A 610 -6.07 14.88 -12.74
CA ALA A 610 -5.88 16.22 -12.18
C ALA A 610 -6.30 17.37 -13.13
N ALA A 611 -6.97 17.06 -14.24
CA ALA A 611 -7.53 18.02 -15.18
C ALA A 611 -8.89 17.53 -15.70
N ASP A 612 -9.68 18.44 -16.27
CA ASP A 612 -11.01 18.10 -16.81
C ASP A 612 -10.90 17.28 -18.11
N THR A 613 -9.90 17.58 -18.94
CA THR A 613 -9.62 16.84 -20.18
C THR A 613 -8.13 16.57 -20.37
N VAL A 614 -7.79 15.60 -21.24
CA VAL A 614 -6.40 15.34 -21.64
C VAL A 614 -5.77 16.56 -22.32
N ASP A 615 -6.55 17.35 -23.05
CA ASP A 615 -6.05 18.60 -23.66
C ASP A 615 -5.67 19.64 -22.61
N ASP A 616 -6.46 19.79 -21.55
CA ASP A 616 -6.14 20.69 -20.43
C ASP A 616 -4.87 20.26 -19.71
N SER A 617 -4.68 18.93 -19.51
CA SER A 617 -3.43 18.39 -18.98
C SER A 617 -2.24 18.73 -19.87
N LEU A 618 -2.37 18.57 -21.19
CA LEU A 618 -1.30 18.89 -22.13
C LEU A 618 -0.99 20.39 -22.16
N ASP A 619 -2.01 21.26 -22.06
CA ASP A 619 -1.83 22.70 -21.96
C ASP A 619 -1.09 23.12 -20.69
N ALA A 620 -1.45 22.52 -19.54
CA ALA A 620 -0.75 22.78 -18.29
C ALA A 620 0.68 22.23 -18.31
N LEU A 621 0.90 21.01 -18.83
CA LEU A 621 2.23 20.41 -18.98
C LEU A 621 3.13 21.22 -19.92
N ALA A 622 2.60 21.72 -21.04
CA ALA A 622 3.34 22.61 -21.93
C ALA A 622 3.71 23.91 -21.22
N ARG A 623 2.75 24.54 -20.51
CA ARG A 623 2.98 25.76 -19.73
C ARG A 623 4.10 25.61 -18.70
N ILE A 624 4.19 24.43 -18.06
CA ILE A 624 5.26 24.11 -17.11
C ILE A 624 6.58 23.85 -17.86
N GLY A 625 6.54 23.02 -18.91
CA GLY A 625 7.72 22.56 -19.63
C GLY A 625 8.46 23.65 -20.40
N VAL A 626 7.76 24.65 -20.96
CA VAL A 626 8.38 25.74 -21.73
C VAL A 626 8.84 26.92 -20.87
N ARG A 627 8.51 26.90 -19.57
CA ARG A 627 8.82 28.00 -18.66
C ARG A 627 10.29 27.97 -18.22
N ASP A 628 10.82 29.16 -17.89
CA ASP A 628 12.16 29.36 -17.32
C ASP A 628 13.25 28.64 -18.15
N GLU A 629 13.20 28.78 -19.48
CA GLU A 629 14.13 28.16 -20.45
C GLU A 629 14.13 26.62 -20.41
N GLY A 630 12.99 25.99 -20.13
CA GLY A 630 12.88 24.53 -20.21
C GLY A 630 13.38 23.79 -18.97
N LYS A 631 13.60 24.48 -17.83
CA LYS A 631 14.08 23.84 -16.59
C LYS A 631 13.21 22.68 -16.08
N GLN A 632 11.93 22.64 -16.47
CA GLN A 632 10.99 21.58 -16.06
C GLN A 632 10.55 20.72 -17.25
N LEU A 633 11.28 20.78 -18.36
CA LEU A 633 10.99 20.04 -19.59
C LEU A 633 11.09 18.53 -19.36
N ALA A 634 12.07 18.06 -18.60
CA ALA A 634 12.23 16.63 -18.31
C ALA A 634 11.01 16.05 -17.58
N VAL A 635 10.55 16.67 -16.48
CA VAL A 635 9.34 16.22 -15.75
C VAL A 635 8.07 16.39 -16.58
N ALA A 636 7.93 17.47 -17.36
CA ALA A 636 6.78 17.65 -18.24
C ALA A 636 6.74 16.54 -19.31
N SER A 637 7.87 16.26 -19.95
CA SER A 637 7.98 15.25 -21.00
C SER A 637 7.62 13.84 -20.52
N LEU A 638 8.09 13.43 -19.33
CA LEU A 638 7.74 12.16 -18.70
C LEU A 638 6.23 12.04 -18.50
N ASN A 639 5.59 13.09 -18.02
CA ASN A 639 4.15 13.07 -17.75
C ASN A 639 3.31 13.14 -19.04
N VAL A 640 3.82 13.71 -20.14
CA VAL A 640 3.19 13.56 -21.47
C VAL A 640 3.30 12.11 -21.97
N VAL A 641 4.44 11.43 -21.74
CA VAL A 641 4.59 10.01 -22.08
C VAL A 641 3.57 9.15 -21.34
N ARG A 642 3.35 9.39 -20.04
CA ARG A 642 2.33 8.69 -19.24
C ARG A 642 0.93 8.82 -19.83
N LEU A 643 0.55 10.00 -20.32
CA LEU A 643 -0.76 10.22 -20.94
C LEU A 643 -0.99 9.42 -22.23
N LEU A 644 0.06 8.91 -22.90
CA LEU A 644 -0.09 8.04 -24.08
C LEU A 644 -0.63 6.64 -23.74
N THR A 645 -0.55 6.24 -22.47
CA THR A 645 -1.14 4.97 -22.01
C THR A 645 -2.66 5.03 -21.98
N LEU A 646 -3.23 6.22 -21.77
CA LEU A 646 -4.68 6.48 -21.72
C LEU A 646 -5.38 6.22 -23.07
N PRO A 647 -6.72 6.02 -23.06
CA PRO A 647 -7.50 5.80 -24.27
C PRO A 647 -7.38 6.92 -25.32
N GLU A 648 -7.19 8.17 -24.90
CA GLU A 648 -7.10 9.35 -25.77
C GLU A 648 -5.70 9.59 -26.37
N ALA A 649 -4.87 8.57 -26.50
CA ALA A 649 -3.52 8.69 -27.06
C ALA A 649 -3.45 9.42 -28.41
N GLY A 650 -4.49 9.29 -29.25
CA GLY A 650 -4.60 10.05 -30.50
C GLY A 650 -4.59 11.57 -30.32
N THR A 651 -5.16 12.09 -29.22
CA THR A 651 -5.11 13.52 -28.87
C THR A 651 -3.71 13.95 -28.48
N VAL A 652 -3.03 13.15 -27.65
CA VAL A 652 -1.64 13.41 -27.24
C VAL A 652 -0.71 13.48 -28.46
N LEU A 653 -0.82 12.52 -29.38
CA LEU A 653 0.01 12.49 -30.60
C LEU A 653 -0.25 13.69 -31.53
N ARG A 654 -1.52 14.13 -31.67
CA ARG A 654 -1.84 15.36 -32.43
C ARG A 654 -1.20 16.59 -31.78
N ARG A 655 -1.24 16.67 -30.46
CA ARG A 655 -0.66 17.79 -29.72
C ARG A 655 0.87 17.80 -29.83
N LEU A 656 1.53 16.65 -29.71
CA LEU A 656 2.98 16.52 -29.94
C LEU A 656 3.38 16.98 -31.34
N ARG A 657 2.58 16.66 -32.36
CA ARG A 657 2.82 17.16 -33.72
C ARG A 657 2.72 18.68 -33.78
N ALA A 658 1.68 19.26 -33.18
CA ALA A 658 1.50 20.71 -33.16
C ALA A 658 2.66 21.43 -32.44
N TRP A 659 3.20 20.86 -31.35
CA TRP A 659 4.37 21.40 -30.66
C TRP A 659 5.66 21.26 -31.47
N ALA A 660 5.85 20.13 -32.17
CA ALA A 660 7.01 19.93 -33.05
C ALA A 660 7.02 20.92 -34.23
N ASP A 661 5.85 21.33 -34.72
CA ASP A 661 5.68 22.33 -35.79
C ASP A 661 5.59 23.77 -35.26
N HIS A 662 5.65 23.98 -33.94
CA HIS A 662 5.49 25.29 -33.33
C HIS A 662 6.67 26.22 -33.65
N ARG A 663 6.46 27.54 -33.68
CA ARG A 663 7.53 28.51 -33.99
C ARG A 663 8.55 28.71 -32.86
N GLY A 664 8.12 28.54 -31.61
CA GLY A 664 8.96 28.67 -30.41
C GLY A 664 9.80 27.42 -30.18
N ALA A 665 11.10 27.60 -29.95
CA ALA A 665 12.05 26.51 -29.77
C ALA A 665 11.72 25.62 -28.56
N GLU A 666 11.20 26.21 -27.49
CA GLU A 666 10.87 25.52 -26.23
C GLU A 666 9.75 24.49 -26.42
N TYR A 667 8.75 24.81 -27.25
CA TYR A 667 7.67 23.87 -27.59
C TYR A 667 8.18 22.73 -28.48
N GLN A 668 9.05 23.05 -29.44
CA GLN A 668 9.68 22.04 -30.28
C GLN A 668 10.55 21.11 -29.42
N ASP A 669 11.30 21.66 -28.47
CA ASP A 669 12.16 20.88 -27.57
C ASP A 669 11.35 19.97 -26.67
N LEU A 670 10.24 20.47 -26.10
CA LEU A 670 9.31 19.63 -25.35
C LEU A 670 8.81 18.46 -26.21
N ALA A 671 8.40 18.71 -27.45
CA ALA A 671 7.95 17.67 -28.34
C ALA A 671 9.05 16.64 -28.64
N LEU A 672 10.24 17.11 -29.03
CA LEU A 672 11.35 16.24 -29.41
C LEU A 672 11.83 15.38 -28.24
N VAL A 673 11.95 15.95 -27.04
CA VAL A 673 12.34 15.20 -25.84
C VAL A 673 11.28 14.17 -25.48
N THR A 674 9.98 14.51 -25.54
CA THR A 674 8.91 13.54 -25.31
C THR A 674 8.93 12.41 -26.34
N ILE A 675 9.20 12.70 -27.61
CA ILE A 675 9.27 11.68 -28.68
C ILE A 675 10.43 10.71 -28.44
N VAL A 676 11.61 11.22 -28.07
CA VAL A 676 12.76 10.36 -27.75
C VAL A 676 12.50 9.57 -26.46
N ARG A 677 11.95 10.20 -25.43
CA ARG A 677 11.61 9.53 -24.17
C ARG A 677 10.60 8.40 -24.37
N LEU A 678 9.60 8.59 -25.23
CA LEU A 678 8.63 7.54 -25.58
C LEU A 678 9.31 6.27 -26.15
N ALA A 679 10.44 6.41 -26.83
CA ALA A 679 11.23 5.28 -27.34
C ALA A 679 12.08 4.60 -26.27
N LEU A 680 12.37 5.28 -25.16
CA LEU A 680 13.27 4.82 -24.09
C LEU A 680 12.52 4.38 -22.82
N THR A 681 11.24 4.69 -22.70
CA THR A 681 10.39 4.33 -21.56
C THR A 681 9.73 2.97 -21.82
N ASP A 682 9.84 2.07 -20.85
CA ASP A 682 9.17 0.77 -20.89
C ASP A 682 7.71 0.88 -20.42
N VAL A 683 6.87 -0.09 -20.81
CA VAL A 683 5.44 -0.08 -20.47
C VAL A 683 5.23 -0.12 -18.95
N ASP A 684 5.97 -0.95 -18.21
CA ASP A 684 5.82 -1.09 -16.76
C ASP A 684 6.16 0.19 -15.98
N GLU A 685 6.97 1.09 -16.54
CA GLU A 685 7.34 2.36 -15.90
C GLU A 685 6.16 3.34 -15.83
N VAL A 686 5.17 3.21 -16.71
CA VAL A 686 4.12 4.23 -16.91
C VAL A 686 2.69 3.72 -17.00
N LEU A 687 2.48 2.42 -17.21
CA LEU A 687 1.15 1.85 -17.39
C LEU A 687 0.50 1.44 -16.06
N ASP A 688 -0.76 1.82 -15.86
CA ASP A 688 -1.55 1.44 -14.68
C ASP A 688 -2.47 0.22 -14.86
N ASP A 689 -2.59 -0.30 -16.08
CA ASP A 689 -3.54 -1.38 -16.43
C ASP A 689 -3.09 -2.78 -15.97
N GLU A 690 -4.06 -3.68 -15.82
CA GLU A 690 -3.80 -5.08 -15.43
C GLU A 690 -3.08 -5.89 -16.51
N PRO A 691 -2.29 -6.90 -16.08
CA PRO A 691 -1.98 -8.05 -16.93
C PRO A 691 -3.28 -8.64 -17.52
N GLY A 692 -3.28 -8.98 -18.80
CA GLY A 692 -4.46 -9.38 -19.57
C GLY A 692 -5.01 -8.30 -20.50
N THR A 693 -4.47 -7.07 -20.46
CA THR A 693 -4.69 -6.07 -21.50
C THR A 693 -3.62 -6.18 -22.58
N PRO A 694 -3.91 -5.82 -23.86
CA PRO A 694 -2.91 -5.88 -24.92
C PRO A 694 -1.64 -5.10 -24.61
N LEU A 695 -1.73 -3.98 -23.87
CA LEU A 695 -0.54 -3.23 -23.47
C LEU A 695 0.11 -3.81 -22.20
N GLY A 696 -0.68 -4.23 -21.20
CA GLY A 696 -0.19 -4.79 -19.93
C GLY A 696 0.61 -6.08 -20.05
N ASP A 697 0.32 -6.91 -21.07
CA ASP A 697 1.09 -8.14 -21.33
C ASP A 697 2.50 -7.88 -21.90
N ARG A 698 2.85 -6.62 -22.15
CA ARG A 698 4.11 -6.18 -22.76
C ARG A 698 4.91 -5.28 -21.83
N GLY A 699 4.85 -5.53 -20.52
CA GLY A 699 5.44 -4.69 -19.47
C GLY A 699 6.91 -4.29 -19.71
N ASP A 700 7.74 -5.25 -20.12
CA ASP A 700 9.17 -5.02 -20.40
C ASP A 700 9.45 -4.43 -21.80
N TRP A 701 8.43 -4.15 -22.62
CA TRP A 701 8.64 -3.58 -23.96
C TRP A 701 8.82 -2.07 -23.89
N PRO A 702 9.64 -1.48 -24.78
CA PRO A 702 9.61 -0.06 -25.03
C PRO A 702 8.21 0.38 -25.47
N LEU A 703 7.67 1.41 -24.81
CA LEU A 703 6.29 1.86 -24.98
C LEU A 703 5.97 2.21 -26.44
N LEU A 704 6.92 2.83 -27.17
CA LEU A 704 6.75 3.11 -28.60
C LEU A 704 6.41 1.85 -29.42
N LEU A 705 7.13 0.74 -29.17
CA LEU A 705 6.93 -0.53 -29.89
C LEU A 705 5.65 -1.23 -29.43
N ALA A 706 5.35 -1.16 -28.14
CA ALA A 706 4.13 -1.72 -27.59
C ALA A 706 2.89 -1.02 -28.16
N LEU A 707 2.90 0.31 -28.27
CA LEU A 707 1.83 1.09 -28.91
C LEU A 707 1.72 0.79 -30.41
N ALA A 708 2.84 0.69 -31.13
CA ALA A 708 2.82 0.33 -32.56
C ALA A 708 2.22 -1.08 -32.80
N ALA A 709 2.52 -2.04 -31.92
CA ALA A 709 1.99 -3.40 -32.02
C ALA A 709 0.50 -3.51 -31.65
N THR A 710 0.05 -2.72 -30.67
CA THR A 710 -1.30 -2.85 -30.09
C THR A 710 -2.32 -1.87 -30.68
N ARG A 711 -1.85 -0.76 -31.27
CA ARG A 711 -2.70 0.32 -31.83
C ARG A 711 -2.26 0.67 -33.27
N PRO A 712 -2.56 -0.18 -34.26
CA PRO A 712 -2.16 0.05 -35.66
C PRO A 712 -2.62 1.43 -36.21
N GLU A 713 -3.76 1.93 -35.75
CA GLU A 713 -4.36 3.19 -36.17
C GLU A 713 -3.53 4.44 -35.81
N VAL A 714 -2.63 4.36 -34.83
CA VAL A 714 -1.73 5.46 -34.46
C VAL A 714 -0.29 5.25 -34.92
N THR A 715 0.05 4.09 -35.46
CA THR A 715 1.43 3.71 -35.83
C THR A 715 2.05 4.68 -36.83
N GLY A 716 1.28 5.13 -37.84
CA GLY A 716 1.77 6.13 -38.81
C GLY A 716 2.14 7.46 -38.13
N ARG A 717 1.33 7.93 -37.17
CA ARG A 717 1.60 9.17 -36.43
C ARG A 717 2.83 9.04 -35.52
N LEU A 718 2.99 7.88 -34.88
CA LEU A 718 4.18 7.57 -34.07
C LEU A 718 5.45 7.60 -34.93
N ALA A 719 5.42 6.95 -36.09
CA ALA A 719 6.54 6.94 -37.03
C ALA A 719 6.87 8.34 -37.56
N ASP A 720 5.87 9.15 -37.90
CA ASP A 720 6.08 10.53 -38.38
C ASP A 720 6.73 11.41 -37.31
N LEU A 721 6.29 11.31 -36.06
CA LEU A 721 6.90 12.04 -34.94
C LEU A 721 8.35 11.61 -34.71
N PHE A 722 8.62 10.30 -34.72
CA PHE A 722 9.98 9.79 -34.55
C PHE A 722 10.89 10.16 -35.74
N ARG A 723 10.35 10.21 -36.97
CA ARG A 723 11.06 10.73 -38.15
C ARG A 723 11.41 12.21 -37.98
N THR A 724 10.51 13.02 -37.41
CA THR A 724 10.80 14.43 -37.08
C THR A 724 11.99 14.55 -36.11
N ALA A 725 12.06 13.70 -35.09
CA ALA A 725 13.18 13.68 -34.15
C ALA A 725 14.52 13.28 -34.81
N LEU A 726 14.50 12.27 -35.70
CA LEU A 726 15.67 11.86 -36.49
C LEU A 726 16.09 12.89 -37.55
N GLY A 727 15.15 13.70 -38.03
CA GLY A 727 15.39 14.75 -39.01
C GLY A 727 16.02 16.00 -38.41
N THR A 728 15.68 16.33 -37.17
CA THR A 728 16.04 17.59 -36.50
C THR A 728 17.45 17.53 -35.93
N ALA A 729 18.30 18.50 -36.29
CA ALA A 729 19.74 18.45 -36.01
C ALA A 729 20.09 18.27 -34.53
N ARG A 730 19.44 19.02 -33.62
CA ARG A 730 19.73 19.00 -32.18
C ARG A 730 19.27 17.73 -31.43
N SER A 731 18.31 16.99 -31.98
CA SER A 731 17.80 15.73 -31.40
C SER A 731 18.26 14.48 -32.15
N ARG A 732 18.92 14.66 -33.30
CA ARG A 732 19.21 13.58 -34.26
C ARG A 732 20.00 12.44 -33.62
N ASP A 733 21.08 12.77 -32.93
CA ASP A 733 22.01 11.76 -32.41
C ASP A 733 21.36 10.98 -31.27
N VAL A 734 20.67 11.68 -30.36
CA VAL A 734 19.93 11.04 -29.26
C VAL A 734 18.76 10.17 -29.80
N ALA A 735 18.07 10.63 -30.85
CA ALA A 735 17.02 9.85 -31.50
C ALA A 735 17.57 8.62 -32.25
N LEU A 736 18.78 8.72 -32.82
CA LEU A 736 19.49 7.58 -33.42
C LEU A 736 19.89 6.56 -32.36
N ASP A 737 20.42 7.00 -31.22
CA ASP A 737 20.76 6.12 -30.09
C ASP A 737 19.50 5.43 -29.51
N ALA A 738 18.37 6.14 -29.46
CA ALA A 738 17.09 5.55 -29.08
C ALA A 738 16.60 4.51 -30.11
N LEU A 739 16.72 4.77 -31.41
CA LEU A 739 16.40 3.79 -32.46
C LEU A 739 17.30 2.56 -32.35
N GLU A 740 18.60 2.75 -32.08
CA GLU A 740 19.54 1.66 -31.86
C GLU A 740 19.09 0.79 -30.68
N THR A 741 18.72 1.42 -29.56
CA THR A 741 18.20 0.74 -28.37
C THR A 741 16.97 -0.10 -28.71
N LEU A 742 16.00 0.46 -29.44
CA LEU A 742 14.82 -0.27 -29.91
C LEU A 742 15.18 -1.47 -30.78
N LEU A 743 16.08 -1.32 -31.75
CA LEU A 743 16.50 -2.41 -32.62
C LEU A 743 17.17 -3.56 -31.85
N ARG A 744 17.92 -3.24 -30.78
CA ARG A 744 18.55 -4.24 -29.90
C ARG A 744 17.53 -5.03 -29.07
N THR A 745 16.32 -4.51 -28.85
CA THR A 745 15.23 -5.24 -28.16
C THR A 745 14.53 -6.29 -29.04
N ALA A 746 14.89 -6.44 -30.32
CA ALA A 746 14.22 -7.37 -31.22
C ALA A 746 14.28 -8.84 -30.77
N ALA A 747 15.38 -9.21 -30.10
CA ALA A 747 15.60 -10.54 -29.53
C ALA A 747 16.14 -10.43 -28.10
N ARG A 748 15.78 -11.39 -27.26
CA ARG A 748 16.38 -11.56 -25.92
C ARG A 748 17.81 -12.09 -26.02
N LYS A 749 18.54 -12.03 -24.91
CA LYS A 749 19.92 -12.54 -24.81
C LYS A 749 20.05 -14.03 -25.10
N ASP A 750 18.97 -14.80 -24.91
CA ASP A 750 18.87 -16.23 -25.21
C ASP A 750 18.49 -16.53 -26.68
N GLY A 751 18.31 -15.51 -27.51
CA GLY A 751 17.92 -15.63 -28.91
C GLY A 751 16.40 -15.71 -29.14
N GLY A 752 15.58 -15.67 -28.09
CA GLY A 752 14.13 -15.64 -28.20
C GLY A 752 13.60 -14.35 -28.84
N VAL A 753 12.56 -14.45 -29.67
CA VAL A 753 11.88 -13.27 -30.25
C VAL A 753 11.25 -12.45 -29.12
N TRP A 754 11.54 -11.15 -29.06
CA TRP A 754 11.02 -10.24 -28.04
C TRP A 754 10.13 -9.15 -28.65
N THR A 755 10.66 -7.97 -28.98
CA THR A 755 9.87 -6.83 -29.49
C THR A 755 9.67 -6.82 -31.00
N ARG A 756 10.09 -7.89 -31.70
CA ARG A 756 10.03 -8.02 -33.17
C ARG A 756 8.66 -7.67 -33.78
N PRO A 757 7.50 -8.04 -33.19
CA PRO A 757 6.20 -7.63 -33.70
C PRO A 757 5.98 -6.11 -33.71
N GLY A 758 6.45 -5.39 -32.67
CA GLY A 758 6.38 -3.93 -32.62
C GLY A 758 7.30 -3.26 -33.64
N LEU A 759 8.50 -3.81 -33.83
CA LEU A 759 9.42 -3.36 -34.89
C LEU A 759 8.83 -3.60 -36.29
N ALA A 760 8.15 -4.73 -36.50
CA ALA A 760 7.48 -5.04 -37.76
C ALA A 760 6.32 -4.07 -38.07
N ALA A 761 5.67 -3.51 -37.05
CA ALA A 761 4.67 -2.45 -37.21
C ALA A 761 5.31 -1.08 -37.47
N LEU A 762 6.36 -0.72 -36.72
CA LEU A 762 6.97 0.61 -36.74
C LEU A 762 7.88 0.86 -37.96
N LEU A 763 8.79 -0.08 -38.28
CA LEU A 763 9.85 0.14 -39.27
C LEU A 763 9.33 0.44 -40.70
N PRO A 764 8.29 -0.24 -41.22
CA PRO A 764 7.72 0.12 -42.53
C PRO A 764 7.18 1.55 -42.57
N ALA A 765 6.56 2.02 -41.48
CA ALA A 765 6.04 3.37 -41.37
C ALA A 765 7.16 4.40 -41.18
N LEU A 766 8.28 4.02 -40.56
CA LEU A 766 9.43 4.90 -40.33
C LEU A 766 10.29 5.07 -41.59
N THR A 767 10.37 4.05 -42.46
CA THR A 767 11.27 3.97 -43.62
C THR A 767 10.58 4.14 -44.97
N THR A 768 9.68 5.12 -45.05
CA THR A 768 8.93 5.44 -46.26
C THR A 768 9.84 6.02 -47.36
N GLU A 769 10.83 6.84 -46.98
CA GLU A 769 11.73 7.51 -47.91
C GLU A 769 13.06 6.78 -48.07
N GLU A 770 13.72 7.00 -49.22
CA GLU A 770 15.05 6.42 -49.50
C GLU A 770 16.11 6.89 -48.50
N ARG A 771 16.01 8.14 -48.04
CA ARG A 771 16.88 8.68 -47.00
C ARG A 771 16.76 7.92 -45.69
N ASP A 772 15.55 7.52 -45.31
CA ASP A 772 15.30 6.79 -44.07
C ASP A 772 15.86 5.36 -44.15
N ARG A 773 15.75 4.71 -45.33
CA ARG A 773 16.37 3.40 -45.59
C ARG A 773 17.88 3.45 -45.49
N ARG A 774 18.53 4.45 -46.10
CA ARG A 774 19.99 4.62 -46.01
C ARG A 774 20.45 4.86 -44.57
N ARG A 775 19.67 5.62 -43.78
CA ARG A 775 19.94 5.83 -42.35
C ARG A 775 19.87 4.51 -41.59
N LEU A 776 18.85 3.68 -41.85
CA LEU A 776 18.71 2.37 -41.20
C LEU A 776 19.85 1.42 -41.60
N ASP A 777 20.22 1.32 -42.88
CA ASP A 777 21.35 0.50 -43.36
C ASP A 777 22.65 0.93 -42.69
N TRP A 778 22.91 2.25 -42.62
CA TRP A 778 24.07 2.78 -41.92
C TRP A 778 24.08 2.39 -40.43
N LEU A 779 22.94 2.52 -39.75
CA LEU A 779 22.82 2.16 -38.33
C LEU A 779 23.05 0.67 -38.10
N LEU A 780 22.47 -0.21 -38.91
CA LEU A 780 22.68 -1.65 -38.82
C LEU A 780 24.16 -2.02 -39.05
N ARG A 781 24.82 -1.41 -40.05
CA ARG A 781 26.27 -1.60 -40.27
C ARG A 781 27.11 -1.11 -39.10
N ARG A 782 26.72 0.00 -38.46
CA ARG A 782 27.37 0.50 -37.23
C ARG A 782 27.21 -0.51 -36.10
N MET A 783 26.00 -1.03 -35.86
CA MET A 783 25.72 -2.04 -34.84
C MET A 783 26.46 -3.37 -35.07
N MET A 784 26.67 -3.78 -36.33
CA MET A 784 27.48 -4.95 -36.67
C MET A 784 28.97 -4.76 -36.36
N ARG A 785 29.45 -3.51 -36.32
CA ARG A 785 30.85 -3.14 -36.04
C ARG A 785 31.08 -2.73 -34.57
N ASP A 786 30.04 -2.75 -33.75
CA ASP A 786 30.12 -2.51 -32.32
C ASP A 786 31.04 -3.55 -31.67
N GLN A 787 32.05 -3.08 -30.94
CA GLN A 787 33.06 -3.94 -30.33
C GLN A 787 32.53 -4.66 -29.08
N ASP A 788 31.57 -4.06 -28.38
CA ASP A 788 31.08 -4.57 -27.10
C ASP A 788 29.86 -5.48 -27.31
N ARG A 789 28.97 -5.11 -28.25
CA ARG A 789 27.72 -5.83 -28.52
C ARG A 789 27.44 -5.93 -30.03
N PRO A 790 28.22 -6.71 -30.79
CA PRO A 790 28.06 -6.83 -32.23
C PRO A 790 26.73 -7.51 -32.60
N LEU A 791 26.00 -6.92 -33.55
CA LEU A 791 24.84 -7.53 -34.17
C LEU A 791 25.28 -8.57 -35.21
N THR A 792 24.68 -9.76 -35.24
CA THR A 792 25.02 -10.75 -36.28
C THR A 792 24.48 -10.33 -37.65
N ALA A 793 25.11 -10.79 -38.73
CA ALA A 793 24.63 -10.50 -40.10
C ALA A 793 23.20 -11.02 -40.34
N GLU A 794 22.83 -12.14 -39.73
CA GLU A 794 21.48 -12.71 -39.80
C GLU A 794 20.45 -11.81 -39.08
N GLN A 795 20.78 -11.31 -37.88
CA GLN A 795 19.93 -10.38 -37.13
C GLN A 795 19.78 -9.05 -37.87
N ALA A 796 20.87 -8.50 -38.42
CA ALA A 796 20.85 -7.28 -39.22
C ALA A 796 19.98 -7.44 -40.47
N SER A 797 20.12 -8.55 -41.18
CA SER A 797 19.29 -8.87 -42.36
C SER A 797 17.83 -9.03 -41.98
N ALA A 798 17.53 -9.74 -40.88
CA ALA A 798 16.17 -9.91 -40.39
C ALA A 798 15.50 -8.56 -40.05
N LEU A 799 16.22 -7.64 -39.41
CA LEU A 799 15.75 -6.29 -39.10
C LEU A 799 15.57 -5.44 -40.36
N TRP A 800 16.50 -5.49 -41.31
CA TRP A 800 16.38 -4.83 -42.60
C TRP A 800 15.11 -5.27 -43.33
N TRP A 801 14.86 -6.58 -43.37
CA TRP A 801 13.69 -7.12 -44.04
C TRP A 801 12.37 -6.71 -43.39
N LEU A 802 12.34 -6.39 -42.08
CA LEU A 802 11.13 -5.81 -41.46
C LEU A 802 10.78 -4.44 -42.04
N ALA A 803 11.78 -3.64 -42.42
CA ALA A 803 11.58 -2.29 -42.97
C ALA A 803 11.18 -2.31 -44.47
N VAL A 804 11.65 -3.30 -45.23
CA VAL A 804 11.44 -3.36 -46.69
C VAL A 804 10.08 -3.98 -47.04
N PRO A 805 9.24 -3.30 -47.86
CA PRO A 805 7.96 -3.84 -48.33
C PRO A 805 8.10 -5.16 -49.10
N ALA A 806 7.15 -6.08 -48.92
CA ALA A 806 7.17 -7.42 -49.52
C ALA A 806 7.36 -7.47 -51.06
N ARG A 807 7.04 -6.39 -51.79
CA ARG A 807 7.24 -6.29 -53.25
C ARG A 807 8.71 -6.18 -53.67
N GLN A 808 9.58 -5.60 -52.85
CA GLN A 808 11.03 -5.50 -53.10
C GLN A 808 11.80 -6.73 -52.60
N ARG A 809 11.18 -7.56 -51.73
CA ARG A 809 11.81 -8.81 -51.27
C ARG A 809 11.99 -9.84 -52.38
N ARG A 810 11.09 -9.83 -53.38
CA ARG A 810 11.15 -10.77 -54.52
C ARG A 810 12.14 -10.35 -55.61
N SER A 811 12.42 -9.05 -55.80
CA SER A 811 13.39 -8.60 -56.80
C SER A 811 14.83 -8.92 -56.40
N ASP A 812 15.15 -8.80 -55.11
CA ASP A 812 16.52 -9.01 -54.62
C ASP A 812 16.85 -10.49 -54.41
N GLU A 813 15.85 -11.35 -54.13
CA GLU A 813 15.99 -12.81 -54.16
C GLU A 813 16.20 -13.34 -55.60
N GLU A 814 15.63 -12.67 -56.60
CA GLU A 814 15.88 -12.97 -58.03
C GLU A 814 17.26 -12.46 -58.51
N GLU A 815 17.79 -11.36 -57.95
CA GLU A 815 19.14 -10.86 -58.28
C GLU A 815 20.28 -11.60 -57.56
N ASN A 816 20.08 -12.15 -56.35
CA ASN A 816 21.10 -12.94 -55.64
C ASN A 816 21.22 -14.40 -56.14
N HIS A 817 20.33 -14.83 -57.04
CA HIS A 817 20.39 -16.12 -57.74
C HIS A 817 20.79 -15.99 -59.23
N GLY A 818 21.28 -14.82 -59.65
CA GLY A 818 21.78 -14.53 -61.00
C GLY A 818 23.30 -14.67 -61.14
#